data_AF-A0A954R7S7-F1
#
_entry.id   AF-A0A954R7S7-F1
#
_cell.length_a   1.000
_cell.length_b   1.000
_cell.length_c   1.000
_cell.angle_alpha   90.00
_cell.angle_beta   90.00
_cell.angle_gamma   90.00
#
_symmetry.space_group_name_H-M   'P 1'
#
loop_
_entity.id
_entity.type
_entity.pdbx_description
1 polymer ?
#
loop_
_entity_poly.entity_id
_entity_poly.type
_entity_poly.pdbx_seq_one_letter_code
_entity_poly.pdbx_strand_id
1 'polypeptide(L)'
;MIPFRKSTRQRSVRNSLSNVRRFNAHGSVIEPLESRCMLAQVSGTIASDTAWTTADSPYVVTGNITISSQATLTIEPGVTVQFRPSVGMTVNGRLLAEGTPAERITFERALTSKWSGINFKNSLADNRITYADMTSGDSGGQLLDVDHSRLLVDNVTWSGTAGTVIEVLHPSLIVRNSAFPISTNGNEVLHGEQITGDEYLIVEGNVFANSNNGADVIDFLGANRPGPVMEVRNNIFLGGGDDGLDLDGTDAYIEGNVFMNFKKNTSRATTSNAIATGLPQDGESIRTEITVVRNIFIDNDHAILLKEDAFATVENNVFIGSRIATMQFNEVGGTAVKGVGKGADLTGNIFVDNKLLFKNLIDQPSFKTHLTVNNNLLPNEVVDFGGTPINAHDLGTANISGDPLFVDQAAGDFRLQPGSPAIGAGRLGIDLGPIVPSGAMLVPRGPIGATGDVTVDVGGPGVSNYRYRLDGGTLSELRPVSDPIELHGLDSSVAHNLQVVAMNDSGEWFTGQTASWQARTVQVITPNRTRSGEALPIVARGLNWQGDIDTTWSPILSLTGAALSETDVTLLKGTAALAPIVSETSDFQVSLEGTQVGIQVLPNDYPTQDVSGTLASDTVWSADVEYHVVDNLTLAAGATLTIEPGTRVMLGDKVNLVANGKLVVNGSAADPVLFNSLDPAKPWGGIELRGNLPSSVSYAFLTNGGADDSRAFGHSDSQPMFRVVNSELNVDNVYLVNNVGKGFGTTNARVRISNSVLNDLDTGAEFGTTVAKIDHTWLMNIGGPGTTFIDDDNDGFYFNGVHSSGEASRFEDSFVINTKDDGLDQNGAKLEVVRAWIQNTFHEGLATSNSNTINVTDSVFTGSNQGVEAGYGGPQLNVSQSVVIDNQNTTDPASPVTAGVRFGDGYDGSTGAYTGHINAEYLVLFDNGDNVRNYDGTIPGPQAGAIEITRSLANDADATDPTNLSGVPVFDATMHLLRFSPGYNSGPEGMPMGRAIPAVELTLTPVSDLPGDFNEDGSVDSTDIGLICAAIRDQSTDSKYDLTGDGNVSLADHDNLIEVQLNTTFGDANLDGQFDSADLVLVFAAGKYENELATDAVWAEGDWNCDGKFDTQDLVKAFQAGGYVA
;
A
#
# COMPACT_ATOMS: atom_id res chain seq x y z
N MET A 1 65.63 -25.88 -41.58
CA MET A 1 66.87 -25.13 -41.33
C MET A 1 66.64 -24.31 -40.07
N ILE A 2 67.28 -24.73 -38.98
CA ILE A 2 67.25 -24.11 -37.63
C ILE A 2 68.27 -22.92 -37.63
N PRO A 3 68.54 -22.11 -36.55
CA PRO A 3 67.96 -22.09 -35.18
C PRO A 3 68.02 -20.74 -34.37
N PHE A 4 67.61 -20.85 -33.08
CA PHE A 4 68.03 -20.13 -31.84
C PHE A 4 67.30 -18.83 -31.45
N ARG A 5 66.96 -18.53 -30.18
CA ARG A 5 66.79 -19.22 -28.86
C ARG A 5 66.44 -18.12 -27.84
N LYS A 6 65.69 -18.49 -26.79
CA LYS A 6 65.87 -18.25 -25.31
C LYS A 6 66.59 -16.95 -24.86
N SER A 7 66.29 -16.27 -23.75
CA SER A 7 65.39 -16.42 -22.59
C SER A 7 65.74 -15.28 -21.61
N THR A 8 64.95 -15.18 -20.52
CA THR A 8 65.33 -14.80 -19.14
C THR A 8 65.49 -13.32 -18.74
N ARG A 9 64.47 -12.86 -17.98
CA ARG A 9 64.49 -12.30 -16.61
C ARG A 9 65.73 -11.47 -16.18
N GLN A 10 65.52 -10.24 -15.70
CA GLN A 10 65.40 -9.94 -14.25
C GLN A 10 65.05 -8.46 -13.96
N ARG A 11 64.28 -8.31 -12.86
CA ARG A 11 63.96 -7.14 -12.00
C ARG A 11 65.18 -6.20 -11.75
N SER A 12 65.10 -4.97 -11.25
CA SER A 12 64.17 -4.30 -10.32
C SER A 12 64.35 -2.77 -10.43
N VAL A 13 63.29 -1.98 -10.52
CA VAL A 13 62.69 -1.12 -9.46
C VAL A 13 63.17 0.35 -9.43
N ARG A 14 62.16 1.23 -9.59
CA ARG A 14 61.94 2.63 -9.15
C ARG A 14 62.85 3.74 -9.70
N ASN A 15 62.26 4.67 -10.45
CA ASN A 15 61.58 5.83 -9.85
C ASN A 15 60.74 6.63 -10.87
N SER A 16 59.65 7.19 -10.33
CA SER A 16 58.73 8.24 -10.79
C SER A 16 58.88 8.83 -12.20
N LEU A 17 57.80 8.78 -12.98
CA LEU A 17 57.50 9.81 -13.96
C LEU A 17 56.10 10.38 -13.70
N SER A 18 56.11 11.69 -13.58
CA SER A 18 55.04 12.63 -13.31
C SER A 18 53.91 12.61 -14.35
N ASN A 19 52.68 12.70 -13.84
CA ASN A 19 51.46 13.04 -14.56
C ASN A 19 51.63 14.31 -15.38
N VAL A 20 51.56 14.20 -16.71
CA VAL A 20 51.34 15.36 -17.59
C VAL A 20 49.87 15.34 -18.00
N ARG A 21 49.04 16.08 -17.26
CA ARG A 21 47.64 16.36 -17.67
C ARG A 21 47.67 17.36 -18.82
N ARG A 22 47.05 17.03 -19.96
CA ARG A 22 46.85 17.96 -21.07
C ARG A 22 45.44 18.55 -20.97
N PHE A 23 45.36 19.88 -21.08
CA PHE A 23 44.12 20.65 -21.00
C PHE A 23 43.70 21.12 -22.40
N ASN A 24 42.38 21.22 -22.65
CA ASN A 24 41.87 21.95 -23.81
C ASN A 24 41.98 23.48 -23.61
N ALA A 25 41.62 24.27 -24.62
CA ALA A 25 41.64 25.74 -24.56
C ALA A 25 40.67 26.35 -23.50
N HIS A 26 39.86 25.52 -22.84
CA HIS A 26 38.90 25.87 -21.79
C HIS A 26 39.25 25.27 -20.41
N GLY A 27 40.43 24.66 -20.25
CA GLY A 27 40.91 24.18 -18.95
C GLY A 27 40.35 22.84 -18.47
N SER A 28 39.63 22.09 -19.33
CA SER A 28 39.16 20.74 -19.00
C SER A 28 40.24 19.68 -19.28
N VAL A 29 40.38 18.69 -18.38
CA VAL A 29 41.28 17.54 -18.56
C VAL A 29 40.75 16.68 -19.71
N ILE A 30 41.58 16.41 -20.72
CA ILE A 30 41.24 15.44 -21.77
C ILE A 30 41.78 14.08 -21.32
N GLU A 31 40.88 13.17 -20.94
CA GLU A 31 41.18 11.74 -20.75
C GLU A 31 41.73 11.16 -22.08
N PRO A 32 42.87 10.44 -22.07
CA PRO A 32 43.44 9.87 -23.30
C PRO A 32 42.56 8.74 -23.85
N LEU A 33 42.52 8.60 -25.18
CA LEU A 33 41.75 7.59 -25.95
C LEU A 33 41.99 6.10 -25.56
N GLU A 34 42.91 5.81 -24.64
CA GLU A 34 43.22 4.45 -24.15
C GLU A 34 42.41 4.05 -22.91
N SER A 35 41.51 4.89 -22.38
CA SER A 35 40.55 4.53 -21.33
C SER A 35 39.35 3.68 -21.82
N ARG A 36 39.54 2.89 -22.88
CA ARG A 36 38.59 1.80 -23.18
C ARG A 36 38.73 0.78 -22.05
N CYS A 37 37.75 0.74 -21.14
CA CYS A 37 37.64 -0.33 -20.14
C CYS A 37 37.85 -1.69 -20.85
N MET A 38 38.88 -2.44 -20.45
CA MET A 38 39.03 -3.81 -20.92
C MET A 38 37.84 -4.58 -20.35
N LEU A 39 36.99 -5.15 -21.23
CA LEU A 39 35.89 -6.03 -20.84
C LEU A 39 36.34 -7.00 -19.74
N ALA A 40 35.66 -6.98 -18.58
CA ALA A 40 35.96 -7.89 -17.48
C ALA A 40 35.54 -9.31 -17.88
N GLN A 41 36.50 -10.15 -18.27
CA GLN A 41 36.23 -11.53 -18.68
C GLN A 41 36.19 -12.46 -17.46
N VAL A 42 35.06 -13.14 -17.26
CA VAL A 42 34.82 -14.05 -16.13
C VAL A 42 34.48 -15.46 -16.63
N SER A 43 34.82 -16.49 -15.85
CA SER A 43 34.47 -17.90 -16.07
C SER A 43 34.88 -18.75 -14.85
N GLY A 44 34.32 -19.96 -14.71
CA GLY A 44 34.73 -20.92 -13.70
C GLY A 44 34.01 -20.76 -12.36
N THR A 45 34.63 -21.29 -11.29
CA THR A 45 34.01 -21.33 -9.97
C THR A 45 34.27 -20.05 -9.17
N ILE A 46 33.19 -19.47 -8.63
CA ILE A 46 33.22 -18.46 -7.57
C ILE A 46 33.15 -19.22 -6.24
N ALA A 47 34.28 -19.24 -5.51
CA ALA A 47 34.47 -20.07 -4.32
C ALA A 47 34.43 -19.27 -3.00
N SER A 48 34.35 -17.95 -3.09
CA SER A 48 34.22 -17.02 -1.97
C SER A 48 33.39 -15.82 -2.42
N ASP A 49 32.92 -15.03 -1.46
CA ASP A 49 32.13 -13.83 -1.75
C ASP A 49 32.84 -12.92 -2.77
N THR A 50 32.08 -12.46 -3.75
CA THR A 50 32.57 -11.70 -4.90
C THR A 50 31.53 -10.65 -5.26
N ALA A 51 31.99 -9.41 -5.50
CA ALA A 51 31.16 -8.34 -6.03
C ALA A 51 31.48 -8.06 -7.50
N TRP A 52 30.45 -7.89 -8.32
CA TRP A 52 30.53 -7.36 -9.68
C TRP A 52 30.03 -5.93 -9.67
N THR A 53 30.92 -5.00 -10.01
CA THR A 53 30.72 -3.57 -9.81
C THR A 53 30.42 -2.83 -11.11
N THR A 54 29.77 -1.68 -11.01
CA THR A 54 29.52 -0.80 -12.17
C THR A 54 30.81 -0.34 -12.84
N ALA A 55 31.89 -0.14 -12.08
CA ALA A 55 33.18 0.32 -12.58
C ALA A 55 33.86 -0.65 -13.57
N ASP A 56 33.60 -1.94 -13.41
CA ASP A 56 34.15 -3.03 -14.24
C ASP A 56 33.16 -3.52 -15.32
N SER A 57 31.97 -2.90 -15.39
CA SER A 57 30.93 -3.26 -16.36
C SER A 57 31.31 -2.83 -17.79
N PRO A 58 30.97 -3.63 -18.84
CA PRO A 58 30.26 -4.91 -18.78
C PRO A 58 31.16 -6.11 -18.45
N TYR A 59 30.59 -7.08 -17.74
CA TYR A 59 31.20 -8.39 -17.49
C TYR A 59 30.91 -9.35 -18.64
N VAL A 60 31.94 -9.93 -19.25
CA VAL A 60 31.79 -10.91 -20.33
C VAL A 60 32.04 -12.32 -19.80
N VAL A 61 30.98 -13.11 -19.68
CA VAL A 61 31.02 -14.50 -19.22
C VAL A 61 31.49 -15.41 -20.35
N THR A 62 32.75 -15.83 -20.29
CA THR A 62 33.44 -16.54 -21.38
C THR A 62 33.33 -18.07 -21.31
N GLY A 63 32.89 -18.60 -20.17
CA GLY A 63 32.63 -20.02 -19.88
C GLY A 63 31.76 -20.13 -18.62
N ASN A 64 31.20 -21.31 -18.35
CA ASN A 64 30.20 -21.49 -17.28
C ASN A 64 30.69 -20.97 -15.93
N ILE A 65 29.78 -20.33 -15.19
CA ILE A 65 29.99 -19.88 -13.83
C ILE A 65 29.34 -20.88 -12.86
N THR A 66 30.03 -21.16 -11.76
CA THR A 66 29.44 -21.90 -10.64
C THR A 66 29.69 -21.14 -9.35
N ILE A 67 28.63 -20.68 -8.69
CA ILE A 67 28.69 -20.13 -7.34
C ILE A 67 28.63 -21.32 -6.37
N SER A 68 29.67 -21.46 -5.55
CA SER A 68 29.79 -22.55 -4.58
C SER A 68 28.84 -22.34 -3.40
N SER A 69 28.46 -23.40 -2.68
CA SER A 69 27.41 -23.38 -1.63
C SER A 69 27.66 -22.46 -0.43
N GLN A 70 28.84 -21.86 -0.30
CA GLN A 70 29.21 -20.94 0.78
C GLN A 70 29.70 -19.59 0.24
N ALA A 71 29.48 -19.33 -1.06
CA ALA A 71 29.87 -18.09 -1.71
C ALA A 71 28.63 -17.30 -2.11
N THR A 72 28.74 -15.98 -1.98
CA THR A 72 27.79 -15.00 -2.50
C THR A 72 28.37 -14.32 -3.73
N LEU A 73 27.61 -14.24 -4.82
CA LEU A 73 27.87 -13.28 -5.88
C LEU A 73 26.91 -12.10 -5.72
N THR A 74 27.45 -10.92 -5.48
CA THR A 74 26.70 -9.66 -5.49
C THR A 74 26.93 -8.96 -6.82
N ILE A 75 25.86 -8.54 -7.50
CA ILE A 75 25.90 -7.76 -8.73
C ILE A 75 25.27 -6.41 -8.42
N GLU A 76 26.06 -5.34 -8.50
CA GLU A 76 25.60 -3.97 -8.21
C GLU A 76 24.52 -3.49 -9.21
N PRO A 77 23.65 -2.54 -8.80
CA PRO A 77 22.74 -1.85 -9.70
C PRO A 77 23.44 -1.31 -10.96
N GLY A 78 22.76 -1.34 -12.11
CA GLY A 78 23.28 -0.84 -13.39
C GLY A 78 24.31 -1.71 -14.09
N VAL A 79 24.74 -2.84 -13.51
CA VAL A 79 25.72 -3.74 -14.15
C VAL A 79 25.12 -4.48 -15.36
N THR A 80 25.87 -4.51 -16.46
CA THR A 80 25.62 -5.39 -17.61
C THR A 80 26.48 -6.65 -17.59
N VAL A 81 25.86 -7.83 -17.75
CA VAL A 81 26.47 -9.15 -17.81
C VAL A 81 26.19 -9.81 -19.18
N GLN A 82 27.24 -10.08 -19.94
CA GLN A 82 27.18 -10.60 -21.31
C GLN A 82 27.68 -12.04 -21.41
N PHE A 83 26.82 -13.00 -21.72
CA PHE A 83 27.17 -14.41 -21.82
C PHE A 83 27.55 -14.84 -23.24
N ARG A 84 28.61 -15.63 -23.38
CA ARG A 84 28.92 -16.30 -24.65
C ARG A 84 27.85 -17.37 -25.00
N PRO A 85 27.78 -17.79 -26.29
CA PRO A 85 26.85 -18.82 -26.73
C PRO A 85 26.91 -20.08 -25.87
N SER A 86 25.74 -20.57 -25.44
CA SER A 86 25.60 -21.80 -24.64
C SER A 86 26.40 -21.84 -23.33
N VAL A 87 26.73 -20.65 -22.80
CA VAL A 87 27.31 -20.48 -21.46
C VAL A 87 26.21 -20.06 -20.49
N GLY A 88 26.23 -20.57 -19.26
CA GLY A 88 25.28 -20.22 -18.22
C GLY A 88 25.91 -20.08 -16.84
N MET A 89 25.05 -19.92 -15.83
CA MET A 89 25.42 -19.84 -14.43
C MET A 89 24.71 -20.95 -13.63
N THR A 90 25.42 -21.55 -12.68
CA THR A 90 24.84 -22.46 -11.68
C THR A 90 25.07 -21.88 -10.29
N VAL A 91 24.00 -21.74 -9.52
CA VAL A 91 23.99 -21.15 -8.18
C VAL A 91 23.72 -22.26 -7.17
N ASN A 92 24.77 -22.74 -6.51
CA ASN A 92 24.63 -23.62 -5.34
C ASN A 92 24.72 -22.81 -4.02
N GLY A 93 25.27 -21.58 -4.09
CA GLY A 93 25.38 -20.61 -2.99
C GLY A 93 24.32 -19.51 -3.08
N ARG A 94 24.70 -18.25 -2.87
CA ARG A 94 23.80 -17.09 -2.93
C ARG A 94 24.09 -16.22 -4.17
N LEU A 95 23.05 -15.80 -4.88
CA LEU A 95 23.12 -14.74 -5.90
C LEU A 95 22.27 -13.56 -5.45
N LEU A 96 22.90 -12.39 -5.32
CA LEU A 96 22.25 -11.10 -5.09
C LEU A 96 22.44 -10.24 -6.35
N ALA A 97 21.40 -10.12 -7.16
CA ALA A 97 21.36 -9.22 -8.31
C ALA A 97 20.21 -8.25 -8.12
N GLU A 98 20.48 -7.16 -7.39
CA GLU A 98 19.48 -6.20 -6.93
C GLU A 98 19.69 -4.86 -7.62
N GLY A 99 18.99 -4.64 -8.73
CA GLY A 99 18.96 -3.34 -9.42
C GLY A 99 18.01 -2.35 -8.74
N THR A 100 17.92 -1.16 -9.32
CA THR A 100 16.90 -0.17 -8.94
C THR A 100 16.03 0.18 -10.16
N PRO A 101 14.86 0.84 -9.99
CA PRO A 101 14.09 1.34 -11.13
C PRO A 101 14.91 2.20 -12.10
N ALA A 102 15.85 3.00 -11.58
CA ALA A 102 16.73 3.87 -12.35
C ALA A 102 17.97 3.15 -12.92
N GLU A 103 18.51 2.17 -12.20
CA GLU A 103 19.75 1.46 -12.53
C GLU A 103 19.52 -0.05 -12.57
N ARG A 104 18.81 -0.49 -13.61
CA ARG A 104 18.48 -1.91 -13.82
C ARG A 104 19.72 -2.74 -14.19
N ILE A 105 19.78 -3.98 -13.71
CA ILE A 105 20.82 -4.95 -14.09
C ILE A 105 20.45 -5.58 -15.44
N THR A 106 21.40 -5.74 -16.36
CA THR A 106 21.14 -6.38 -17.66
C THR A 106 21.88 -7.70 -17.79
N PHE A 107 21.16 -8.80 -18.03
CA PHE A 107 21.73 -10.10 -18.43
C PHE A 107 21.44 -10.35 -19.91
N GLU A 108 22.47 -10.43 -20.73
CA GLU A 108 22.31 -10.54 -22.19
C GLU A 108 23.33 -11.48 -22.85
N ARG A 109 23.12 -11.77 -24.13
CA ARG A 109 24.10 -12.49 -24.96
C ARG A 109 25.22 -11.54 -25.44
N ALA A 110 26.47 -12.00 -25.33
CA ALA A 110 27.65 -11.27 -25.84
C ALA A 110 27.75 -11.27 -27.38
N LEU A 111 27.02 -12.16 -28.07
CA LEU A 111 27.07 -12.40 -29.51
C LEU A 111 25.65 -12.66 -30.05
N THR A 112 25.53 -13.25 -31.25
CA THR A 112 24.24 -13.51 -31.90
C THR A 112 23.52 -14.78 -31.45
N SER A 113 24.13 -15.63 -30.63
CA SER A 113 23.49 -16.88 -30.16
C SER A 113 23.05 -16.74 -28.72
N LYS A 114 21.99 -17.48 -28.36
CA LYS A 114 21.43 -17.54 -27.01
C LYS A 114 22.44 -18.08 -25.99
N TRP A 115 22.34 -17.63 -24.75
CA TRP A 115 23.06 -18.18 -23.59
C TRP A 115 22.20 -19.19 -22.86
N SER A 116 22.75 -19.93 -21.88
CA SER A 116 22.09 -21.13 -21.34
C SER A 116 21.10 -20.89 -20.21
N GLY A 117 21.09 -19.69 -19.61
CA GLY A 117 20.26 -19.41 -18.43
C GLY A 117 21.03 -19.52 -17.11
N ILE A 118 20.28 -19.35 -16.01
CA ILE A 118 20.76 -19.43 -14.62
C ILE A 118 20.03 -20.58 -13.92
N ASN A 119 20.78 -21.49 -13.30
CA ASN A 119 20.24 -22.65 -12.61
C ASN A 119 20.53 -22.57 -11.11
N PHE A 120 19.49 -22.47 -10.29
CA PHE A 120 19.55 -22.57 -8.84
C PHE A 120 19.35 -24.03 -8.45
N LYS A 121 20.34 -24.62 -7.77
CA LYS A 121 20.30 -26.05 -7.43
C LYS A 121 20.62 -26.26 -5.96
N ASN A 122 19.65 -26.80 -5.21
CA ASN A 122 19.78 -27.09 -3.78
C ASN A 122 20.28 -25.89 -2.95
N SER A 123 19.83 -24.68 -3.32
CA SER A 123 20.20 -23.45 -2.62
C SER A 123 18.98 -22.83 -1.94
N LEU A 124 18.88 -23.05 -0.63
CA LEU A 124 17.92 -22.35 0.23
C LEU A 124 18.49 -21.03 0.78
N ALA A 125 19.59 -20.52 0.22
CA ALA A 125 20.04 -19.17 0.51
C ALA A 125 19.02 -18.14 0.00
N ASP A 126 19.11 -16.92 0.50
CA ASP A 126 18.28 -15.81 0.03
C ASP A 126 18.80 -15.30 -1.33
N ASN A 127 18.39 -15.98 -2.40
CA ASN A 127 18.74 -15.58 -3.78
C ASN A 127 17.72 -14.56 -4.29
N ARG A 128 18.22 -13.51 -4.94
CA ARG A 128 17.40 -12.39 -5.43
C ARG A 128 17.82 -11.96 -6.82
N ILE A 129 16.84 -11.76 -7.70
CA ILE A 129 16.97 -11.06 -8.97
C ILE A 129 15.89 -10.00 -9.01
N THR A 130 16.26 -8.74 -8.78
CA THR A 130 15.31 -7.62 -8.75
C THR A 130 15.72 -6.52 -9.71
N TYR A 131 14.73 -5.85 -10.33
CA TYR A 131 14.95 -4.77 -11.31
C TYR A 131 15.97 -5.13 -12.39
N ALA A 132 15.76 -6.28 -13.04
CA ALA A 132 16.68 -6.81 -14.05
C ALA A 132 16.03 -6.99 -15.43
N ASP A 133 16.81 -6.84 -16.48
CA ASP A 133 16.41 -7.13 -17.87
C ASP A 133 17.19 -8.34 -18.38
N MET A 134 16.48 -9.42 -18.69
CA MET A 134 17.09 -10.71 -19.06
C MET A 134 16.73 -11.08 -20.49
N THR A 135 17.74 -11.19 -21.36
CA THR A 135 17.52 -11.34 -22.80
C THR A 135 18.18 -12.57 -23.41
N SER A 136 17.44 -13.32 -24.24
CA SER A 136 17.95 -14.42 -25.08
C SER A 136 18.67 -15.56 -24.31
N GLY A 137 18.13 -15.98 -23.17
CA GLY A 137 18.81 -16.84 -22.18
C GLY A 137 18.40 -18.31 -22.09
N ASP A 138 17.77 -18.89 -23.11
CA ASP A 138 17.10 -20.20 -23.05
C ASP A 138 17.75 -21.30 -23.92
N SER A 139 19.04 -21.19 -24.27
CA SER A 139 19.70 -22.27 -25.02
C SER A 139 19.91 -23.56 -24.21
N GLY A 140 19.72 -23.50 -22.89
CA GLY A 140 19.68 -24.65 -21.98
C GLY A 140 18.33 -25.36 -21.91
N GLY A 141 17.26 -24.77 -22.48
CA GLY A 141 15.87 -25.23 -22.36
C GLY A 141 14.97 -24.13 -21.79
N GLN A 142 15.38 -23.61 -20.63
CA GLN A 142 14.73 -22.56 -19.85
C GLN A 142 15.72 -21.42 -19.54
N LEU A 143 15.22 -20.26 -19.14
CA LEU A 143 16.07 -19.13 -18.76
C LEU A 143 16.44 -19.17 -17.27
N LEU A 144 15.48 -19.44 -16.38
CA LEU A 144 15.68 -19.73 -14.97
C LEU A 144 15.25 -21.16 -14.65
N ASP A 145 16.08 -21.90 -13.94
CA ASP A 145 15.80 -23.24 -13.39
C ASP A 145 15.88 -23.16 -11.86
N VAL A 146 14.77 -23.40 -11.15
CA VAL A 146 14.70 -23.36 -9.68
C VAL A 146 14.39 -24.76 -9.14
N ASP A 147 15.44 -25.45 -8.72
CA ASP A 147 15.41 -26.86 -8.32
C ASP A 147 15.82 -26.99 -6.85
N HIS A 148 14.86 -27.36 -5.97
CA HIS A 148 15.02 -27.43 -4.51
C HIS A 148 15.69 -26.17 -3.94
N SER A 149 15.24 -25.00 -4.42
CA SER A 149 15.92 -23.73 -4.20
C SER A 149 14.95 -22.60 -3.90
N ARG A 150 15.45 -21.60 -3.16
CA ARG A 150 14.75 -20.34 -2.90
C ARG A 150 15.19 -19.27 -3.89
N LEU A 151 14.23 -18.52 -4.42
CA LEU A 151 14.48 -17.37 -5.28
C LEU A 151 13.36 -16.32 -5.14
N LEU A 152 13.76 -15.05 -5.04
CA LEU A 152 12.89 -13.91 -5.29
C LEU A 152 13.20 -13.34 -6.69
N VAL A 153 12.16 -13.22 -7.52
CA VAL A 153 12.18 -12.52 -8.80
C VAL A 153 11.21 -11.34 -8.72
N ASP A 154 11.69 -10.11 -8.83
CA ASP A 154 10.86 -8.91 -8.65
C ASP A 154 11.20 -7.84 -9.70
N ASN A 155 10.19 -7.26 -10.36
CA ASN A 155 10.40 -6.20 -11.36
C ASN A 155 11.34 -6.61 -12.52
N VAL A 156 11.26 -7.85 -12.99
CA VAL A 156 12.11 -8.38 -14.07
C VAL A 156 11.38 -8.34 -15.42
N THR A 157 12.12 -7.99 -16.49
CA THR A 157 11.61 -8.07 -17.86
C THR A 157 12.40 -9.08 -18.69
N TRP A 158 11.73 -9.68 -19.68
CA TRP A 158 12.30 -10.72 -20.51
C TRP A 158 12.16 -10.39 -21.99
N SER A 159 13.18 -10.66 -22.80
CA SER A 159 13.05 -10.56 -24.25
C SER A 159 13.92 -11.56 -25.02
N GLY A 160 13.44 -12.03 -26.18
CA GLY A 160 14.19 -12.98 -27.01
C GLY A 160 14.30 -14.41 -26.47
N THR A 161 13.70 -14.70 -25.32
CA THR A 161 13.41 -16.06 -24.85
C THR A 161 12.28 -16.63 -25.70
N ALA A 162 12.46 -17.84 -26.22
CA ALA A 162 11.50 -18.47 -27.12
C ALA A 162 10.73 -19.64 -26.49
N GLY A 163 11.26 -20.26 -25.42
CA GLY A 163 10.59 -21.29 -24.65
C GLY A 163 10.30 -20.89 -23.21
N THR A 164 10.43 -21.85 -22.30
CA THR A 164 10.19 -21.69 -20.88
C THR A 164 11.06 -20.58 -20.29
N VAL A 165 10.44 -19.63 -19.60
CA VAL A 165 11.16 -18.56 -18.90
C VAL A 165 11.62 -19.08 -17.55
N ILE A 166 10.72 -19.69 -16.79
CA ILE A 166 11.02 -20.26 -15.46
C ILE A 166 10.56 -21.71 -15.43
N GLU A 167 11.51 -22.60 -15.15
CA GLU A 167 11.29 -24.00 -14.80
C GLU A 167 11.40 -24.14 -13.27
N VAL A 168 10.50 -24.91 -12.64
CA VAL A 168 10.54 -25.14 -11.20
C VAL A 168 10.38 -26.63 -10.83
N LEU A 169 11.12 -27.05 -9.81
CA LEU A 169 10.96 -28.36 -9.17
C LEU A 169 11.23 -28.18 -7.67
N HIS A 170 10.25 -28.47 -6.81
CA HIS A 170 10.36 -28.20 -5.37
C HIS A 170 10.78 -26.74 -5.07
N PRO A 171 10.05 -25.72 -5.56
CA PRO A 171 10.46 -24.33 -5.43
C PRO A 171 10.14 -23.74 -4.06
N SER A 172 10.97 -22.79 -3.63
CA SER A 172 10.60 -21.71 -2.72
C SER A 172 10.69 -20.39 -3.50
N LEU A 173 9.76 -20.18 -4.43
CA LEU A 173 9.79 -19.11 -5.41
C LEU A 173 8.69 -18.07 -5.16
N ILE A 174 9.10 -16.81 -5.05
CA ILE A 174 8.21 -15.66 -5.28
C ILE A 174 8.63 -15.03 -6.61
N VAL A 175 7.68 -14.91 -7.54
CA VAL A 175 7.86 -14.14 -8.76
C VAL A 175 6.80 -13.07 -8.86
N ARG A 176 7.23 -11.81 -8.92
CA ARG A 176 6.32 -10.68 -8.87
C ARG A 176 6.68 -9.47 -9.70
N ASN A 177 5.68 -8.64 -9.96
CA ASN A 177 5.79 -7.36 -10.66
C ASN A 177 6.56 -7.46 -12.00
N SER A 178 6.55 -8.63 -12.63
CA SER A 178 7.38 -8.94 -13.79
C SER A 178 6.53 -9.08 -15.05
N ALA A 179 7.14 -8.80 -16.21
CA ALA A 179 6.45 -8.81 -17.50
C ALA A 179 6.93 -9.97 -18.37
N PHE A 180 6.15 -11.05 -18.40
CA PHE A 180 6.44 -12.28 -19.12
C PHE A 180 6.18 -12.17 -20.63
N PRO A 181 7.11 -12.67 -21.47
CA PRO A 181 7.01 -12.60 -22.92
C PRO A 181 6.10 -13.71 -23.47
N ILE A 182 5.86 -13.68 -24.77
CA ILE A 182 5.19 -14.77 -25.48
C ILE A 182 6.15 -15.95 -25.62
N SER A 183 5.71 -17.15 -25.27
CA SER A 183 6.42 -18.37 -25.68
C SER A 183 6.21 -18.61 -27.19
N THR A 184 7.27 -18.85 -27.94
CA THR A 184 7.23 -18.97 -29.42
C THR A 184 7.61 -20.35 -29.94
N ASN A 185 8.06 -21.26 -29.09
CA ASN A 185 8.44 -22.63 -29.47
C ASN A 185 7.39 -23.69 -29.11
N GLY A 186 6.28 -23.30 -28.46
CA GLY A 186 5.22 -24.21 -28.03
C GLY A 186 5.42 -24.85 -26.66
N ASN A 187 6.38 -24.37 -25.87
CA ASN A 187 6.46 -24.66 -24.43
C ASN A 187 5.62 -23.63 -23.63
N GLU A 188 5.42 -23.93 -22.37
CA GLU A 188 4.78 -23.08 -21.38
C GLU A 188 5.73 -21.96 -20.94
N VAL A 189 5.19 -20.84 -20.46
CA VAL A 189 6.02 -19.70 -20.02
C VAL A 189 6.63 -19.99 -18.65
N LEU A 190 5.82 -20.54 -17.75
CA LEU A 190 6.24 -21.11 -16.47
C LEU A 190 5.79 -22.56 -16.44
N HIS A 191 6.71 -23.47 -16.17
CA HIS A 191 6.43 -24.91 -16.08
C HIS A 191 7.06 -25.47 -14.80
N GLY A 192 6.40 -26.44 -14.18
CA GLY A 192 7.07 -27.24 -13.15
C GLY A 192 6.18 -28.11 -12.31
N GLU A 193 6.74 -28.64 -11.23
CA GLU A 193 6.04 -29.59 -10.37
C GLU A 193 6.49 -29.53 -8.89
N GLN A 194 5.57 -29.96 -8.03
CA GLN A 194 5.73 -30.29 -6.60
C GLN A 194 6.00 -29.10 -5.66
N ILE A 195 5.12 -28.95 -4.66
CA ILE A 195 5.32 -28.09 -3.49
C ILE A 195 4.98 -28.89 -2.23
N THR A 196 5.90 -28.96 -1.28
CA THR A 196 5.74 -29.75 -0.04
C THR A 196 6.34 -29.06 1.18
N GLY A 197 5.83 -29.36 2.38
CA GLY A 197 6.38 -28.80 3.62
C GLY A 197 6.29 -27.27 3.64
N ASP A 198 7.45 -26.62 3.77
CA ASP A 198 7.59 -25.15 3.84
C ASP A 198 7.96 -24.53 2.46
N GLU A 199 7.86 -25.30 1.37
CA GLU A 199 8.03 -24.82 0.00
C GLU A 199 6.84 -23.95 -0.44
N TYR A 200 7.06 -23.12 -1.47
CA TYR A 200 6.05 -22.20 -1.97
C TYR A 200 6.28 -21.80 -3.43
N LEU A 201 5.17 -21.54 -4.12
CA LEU A 201 5.16 -20.89 -5.42
C LEU A 201 4.11 -19.78 -5.38
N ILE A 202 4.59 -18.54 -5.31
CA ILE A 202 3.76 -17.34 -5.32
C ILE A 202 4.05 -16.59 -6.62
N VAL A 203 3.02 -16.48 -7.45
CA VAL A 203 3.05 -15.73 -8.71
C VAL A 203 2.14 -14.52 -8.52
N GLU A 204 2.70 -13.33 -8.33
CA GLU A 204 1.90 -12.15 -7.96
C GLU A 204 2.18 -10.86 -8.77
N GLY A 205 1.15 -10.12 -9.16
CA GLY A 205 1.34 -8.80 -9.78
C GLY A 205 2.03 -8.82 -11.15
N ASN A 206 2.11 -9.97 -11.81
CA ASN A 206 2.81 -10.11 -13.10
C ASN A 206 1.88 -9.84 -14.28
N VAL A 207 2.48 -9.54 -15.44
CA VAL A 207 1.77 -9.46 -16.72
C VAL A 207 2.28 -10.55 -17.65
N PHE A 208 1.39 -11.44 -18.09
CA PHE A 208 1.67 -12.49 -19.06
C PHE A 208 1.17 -12.10 -20.44
N ALA A 209 2.09 -12.00 -21.40
CA ALA A 209 1.75 -11.72 -22.79
C ALA A 209 0.91 -12.86 -23.42
N ASN A 210 0.16 -12.51 -24.48
CA ASN A 210 -0.75 -13.44 -25.11
C ASN A 210 -0.01 -14.58 -25.85
N SER A 211 -0.04 -15.79 -25.29
CA SER A 211 0.64 -16.98 -25.84
C SER A 211 -0.27 -17.80 -26.74
N ASN A 212 -0.52 -17.28 -27.94
CA ASN A 212 -1.32 -17.93 -28.99
C ASN A 212 -0.60 -19.09 -29.72
N ASN A 213 0.26 -19.84 -29.05
CA ASN A 213 1.06 -20.91 -29.65
C ASN A 213 0.44 -22.32 -29.45
N GLY A 214 -0.61 -22.42 -28.62
CA GLY A 214 -1.29 -23.68 -28.31
C GLY A 214 -0.70 -24.45 -27.14
N ALA A 215 0.21 -23.83 -26.37
CA ALA A 215 0.66 -24.25 -25.05
C ALA A 215 -0.05 -23.44 -23.97
N ASP A 216 0.03 -23.91 -22.74
CA ASP A 216 -0.48 -23.22 -21.57
C ASP A 216 0.44 -22.05 -21.18
N VAL A 217 -0.10 -21.05 -20.50
CA VAL A 217 0.74 -19.96 -19.99
C VAL A 217 1.53 -20.47 -18.79
N ILE A 218 0.85 -21.12 -17.84
CA ILE A 218 1.42 -21.79 -16.70
C ILE A 218 0.89 -23.22 -16.65
N ASP A 219 1.79 -24.19 -16.59
CA ASP A 219 1.47 -25.59 -16.28
C ASP A 219 2.20 -25.98 -14.99
N PHE A 220 1.43 -26.45 -14.00
CA PHE A 220 2.00 -26.86 -12.74
C PHE A 220 1.30 -28.09 -12.15
N LEU A 221 2.11 -29.09 -11.78
CA LEU A 221 1.62 -30.35 -11.24
C LEU A 221 2.08 -30.55 -9.78
N GLY A 222 1.13 -30.69 -8.87
CA GLY A 222 1.39 -31.12 -7.49
C GLY A 222 1.50 -29.98 -6.48
N ALA A 223 0.44 -29.78 -5.72
CA ALA A 223 0.37 -29.04 -4.46
C ALA A 223 -0.94 -29.47 -3.81
N ASN A 224 -0.99 -29.77 -2.51
CA ASN A 224 -2.18 -30.43 -1.94
C ASN A 224 -2.45 -29.98 -0.51
N ARG A 225 -3.69 -29.55 -0.23
CA ARG A 225 -4.18 -29.31 1.13
C ARG A 225 -4.15 -30.62 1.95
N PRO A 226 -3.88 -30.55 3.27
CA PRO A 226 -3.63 -29.35 4.08
C PRO A 226 -2.19 -28.81 4.00
N GLY A 227 -1.37 -29.30 3.07
CA GLY A 227 -0.03 -28.77 2.80
C GLY A 227 -0.06 -27.45 2.01
N PRO A 228 1.11 -26.99 1.51
CA PRO A 228 1.17 -25.77 0.73
C PRO A 228 0.38 -25.89 -0.57
N VAL A 229 -0.17 -24.76 -1.01
CA VAL A 229 -0.93 -24.60 -2.25
C VAL A 229 -0.21 -23.57 -3.12
N MET A 230 -0.40 -23.66 -4.44
CA MET A 230 0.07 -22.63 -5.35
C MET A 230 -0.74 -21.34 -5.15
N GLU A 231 -0.08 -20.19 -5.19
CA GLU A 231 -0.75 -18.89 -5.05
C GLU A 231 -0.56 -18.06 -6.31
N VAL A 232 -1.67 -17.69 -6.97
CA VAL A 232 -1.68 -16.88 -8.19
C VAL A 232 -2.48 -15.62 -7.90
N ARG A 233 -1.78 -14.51 -7.66
CA ARG A 233 -2.38 -13.28 -7.12
C ARG A 233 -2.23 -12.06 -8.01
N ASN A 234 -3.29 -11.31 -8.27
CA ASN A 234 -3.18 -9.96 -8.87
C ASN A 234 -2.43 -9.89 -10.22
N ASN A 235 -2.42 -10.97 -11.01
CA ASN A 235 -1.74 -11.01 -12.31
C ASN A 235 -2.69 -10.63 -13.46
N ILE A 236 -2.12 -10.22 -14.58
CA ILE A 236 -2.83 -9.96 -15.84
C ILE A 236 -2.39 -10.99 -16.89
N PHE A 237 -3.32 -11.82 -17.35
CA PHE A 237 -3.12 -12.78 -18.43
C PHE A 237 -3.81 -12.27 -19.70
N LEU A 238 -3.03 -11.82 -20.68
CA LEU A 238 -3.53 -11.19 -21.90
C LEU A 238 -4.09 -12.18 -22.95
N GLY A 239 -3.97 -13.48 -22.68
CA GLY A 239 -4.62 -14.57 -23.41
C GLY A 239 -3.70 -15.72 -23.79
N GLY A 240 -4.30 -16.71 -24.44
CA GLY A 240 -3.61 -17.94 -24.77
C GLY A 240 -4.36 -18.78 -25.79
N GLY A 241 -3.60 -19.61 -26.49
CA GLY A 241 -4.15 -20.58 -27.44
C GLY A 241 -4.64 -21.86 -26.78
N ASP A 242 -4.21 -22.17 -25.56
CA ASP A 242 -4.64 -23.27 -24.68
C ASP A 242 -5.11 -22.75 -23.33
N ASP A 243 -4.59 -23.23 -22.21
CA ASP A 243 -5.03 -22.83 -20.88
C ASP A 243 -4.17 -21.70 -20.29
N GLY A 244 -4.76 -20.85 -19.48
CA GLY A 244 -4.01 -19.85 -18.71
C GLY A 244 -3.22 -20.52 -17.61
N LEU A 245 -3.94 -21.21 -16.74
CA LEU A 245 -3.38 -22.11 -15.74
C LEU A 245 -3.84 -23.53 -16.07
N ASP A 246 -2.92 -24.46 -16.27
CA ASP A 246 -3.20 -25.91 -16.21
C ASP A 246 -2.73 -26.46 -14.87
N LEU A 247 -3.69 -26.92 -14.07
CA LEU A 247 -3.52 -27.29 -12.65
C LEU A 247 -3.89 -28.77 -12.44
N ASP A 248 -3.26 -29.66 -13.20
CA ASP A 248 -3.46 -31.10 -13.09
C ASP A 248 -2.87 -31.63 -11.76
N GLY A 249 -3.74 -31.91 -10.79
CA GLY A 249 -3.38 -32.36 -9.44
C GLY A 249 -2.82 -31.27 -8.52
N THR A 250 -3.25 -30.03 -8.73
CA THR A 250 -2.69 -28.86 -8.06
C THR A 250 -3.77 -28.04 -7.35
N ASP A 251 -3.74 -28.08 -6.03
CA ASP A 251 -4.47 -27.16 -5.19
C ASP A 251 -3.91 -25.73 -5.32
N ALA A 252 -4.80 -24.77 -5.51
CA ALA A 252 -4.42 -23.38 -5.71
C ALA A 252 -5.35 -22.37 -5.03
N TYR A 253 -4.77 -21.23 -4.64
CA TYR A 253 -5.47 -20.02 -4.25
C TYR A 253 -5.24 -18.94 -5.32
N ILE A 254 -6.30 -18.61 -6.04
CA ILE A 254 -6.29 -17.79 -7.25
C ILE A 254 -7.13 -16.55 -6.97
N GLU A 255 -6.46 -15.45 -6.69
CA GLU A 255 -7.11 -14.22 -6.28
C GLU A 255 -6.65 -13.04 -7.11
N GLY A 256 -7.48 -12.06 -7.39
CA GLY A 256 -6.91 -10.81 -7.87
C GLY A 256 -6.78 -10.63 -9.37
N ASN A 257 -6.88 -11.73 -10.13
CA ASN A 257 -6.31 -11.80 -11.47
C ASN A 257 -7.29 -11.35 -12.57
N VAL A 258 -6.70 -11.02 -13.71
CA VAL A 258 -7.40 -10.71 -14.96
C VAL A 258 -7.07 -11.79 -15.97
N PHE A 259 -8.07 -12.50 -16.45
CA PHE A 259 -7.91 -13.48 -17.51
C PHE A 259 -8.72 -13.07 -18.73
N MET A 260 -8.04 -12.81 -19.85
CA MET A 260 -8.73 -12.41 -21.07
C MET A 260 -8.26 -13.16 -22.30
N ASN A 261 -9.14 -13.35 -23.28
CA ASN A 261 -8.78 -13.86 -24.61
C ASN A 261 -8.16 -15.28 -24.66
N PHE A 262 -8.51 -16.17 -23.73
CA PHE A 262 -8.19 -17.60 -23.86
C PHE A 262 -9.11 -18.25 -24.90
N LYS A 263 -8.56 -18.49 -26.09
CA LYS A 263 -9.32 -18.90 -27.27
C LYS A 263 -8.59 -20.01 -27.98
N LYS A 264 -9.29 -21.12 -28.17
CA LYS A 264 -8.73 -22.26 -28.89
C LYS A 264 -8.41 -21.87 -30.32
N ASN A 265 -7.14 -21.97 -30.68
CA ASN A 265 -6.63 -21.56 -31.98
C ASN A 265 -5.96 -22.71 -32.77
N THR A 266 -6.00 -23.93 -32.23
CA THR A 266 -5.49 -25.15 -32.87
C THR A 266 -6.61 -26.14 -33.20
N SER A 267 -6.29 -27.20 -33.94
CA SER A 267 -7.22 -28.29 -34.25
C SER A 267 -7.25 -29.40 -33.19
N ARG A 268 -6.64 -29.19 -32.00
CA ARG A 268 -6.60 -30.20 -30.93
C ARG A 268 -8.01 -30.54 -30.45
N ALA A 269 -8.18 -31.64 -29.72
CA ALA A 269 -9.50 -32.02 -29.21
C ALA A 269 -9.84 -31.30 -27.90
N THR A 270 -8.82 -31.00 -27.08
CA THR A 270 -8.93 -30.25 -25.82
C THR A 270 -9.43 -28.82 -26.05
N THR A 271 -9.87 -28.20 -24.97
CA THR A 271 -10.49 -26.88 -24.93
C THR A 271 -9.43 -25.80 -24.73
N SER A 272 -9.86 -24.58 -24.40
CA SER A 272 -8.99 -23.47 -24.02
C SER A 272 -9.76 -22.73 -22.94
N ASN A 273 -9.10 -22.52 -21.80
CA ASN A 273 -9.70 -22.08 -20.56
C ASN A 273 -8.79 -21.05 -19.89
N ALA A 274 -9.35 -20.10 -19.14
CA ALA A 274 -8.50 -19.27 -18.30
C ALA A 274 -7.84 -20.10 -17.18
N ILE A 275 -8.60 -21.02 -16.59
CA ILE A 275 -8.14 -21.96 -15.57
C ILE A 275 -8.64 -23.35 -15.96
N ALA A 276 -7.73 -24.31 -16.05
CA ALA A 276 -8.00 -25.72 -16.18
C ALA A 276 -7.44 -26.47 -14.97
N THR A 277 -8.10 -27.57 -14.62
CA THR A 277 -7.75 -28.44 -13.50
C THR A 277 -7.92 -29.88 -13.95
N GLY A 278 -7.26 -30.83 -13.30
CA GLY A 278 -7.48 -32.26 -13.53
C GLY A 278 -6.75 -33.12 -12.52
N LEU A 279 -6.55 -34.41 -12.84
CA LEU A 279 -5.68 -35.29 -12.07
C LEU A 279 -4.26 -35.29 -12.66
N PRO A 280 -3.25 -35.60 -11.85
CA PRO A 280 -1.93 -35.92 -12.35
C PRO A 280 -1.99 -37.02 -13.43
N GLN A 281 -1.25 -36.83 -14.53
CA GLN A 281 -1.21 -37.78 -15.64
C GLN A 281 -0.61 -39.15 -15.26
N ASP A 282 0.05 -39.26 -14.10
CA ASP A 282 0.70 -40.48 -13.59
C ASP A 282 -0.26 -41.48 -12.91
N GLY A 283 -1.55 -41.13 -12.79
CA GLY A 283 -2.59 -42.03 -12.31
C GLY A 283 -2.92 -41.92 -10.82
N GLU A 284 -2.34 -40.95 -10.11
CA GLU A 284 -2.69 -40.60 -8.74
C GLU A 284 -4.20 -40.24 -8.59
N SER A 285 -4.71 -40.34 -7.37
CA SER A 285 -6.13 -40.09 -7.04
C SER A 285 -6.33 -38.81 -6.23
N ILE A 286 -5.41 -37.85 -6.35
CA ILE A 286 -5.44 -36.63 -5.56
C ILE A 286 -6.33 -35.61 -6.29
N ARG A 287 -7.42 -35.24 -5.64
CA ARG A 287 -8.39 -34.25 -6.15
C ARG A 287 -7.74 -32.87 -6.17
N THR A 288 -7.94 -32.14 -7.26
CA THR A 288 -7.64 -30.71 -7.35
C THR A 288 -8.74 -29.87 -6.70
N GLU A 289 -8.37 -29.01 -5.77
CA GLU A 289 -9.23 -28.03 -5.11
C GLU A 289 -8.71 -26.61 -5.35
N ILE A 290 -9.51 -25.77 -5.99
CA ILE A 290 -9.13 -24.38 -6.26
C ILE A 290 -10.07 -23.40 -5.56
N THR A 291 -9.49 -22.32 -5.04
CA THR A 291 -10.22 -21.18 -4.49
C THR A 291 -10.00 -19.99 -5.41
N VAL A 292 -11.06 -19.55 -6.10
CA VAL A 292 -11.06 -18.52 -7.15
C VAL A 292 -11.83 -17.31 -6.64
N VAL A 293 -11.10 -16.30 -6.19
CA VAL A 293 -11.67 -15.19 -5.41
C VAL A 293 -11.37 -13.87 -6.09
N ARG A 294 -12.36 -13.01 -6.32
CA ARG A 294 -12.13 -11.65 -6.82
C ARG A 294 -11.27 -11.63 -8.10
N ASN A 295 -11.65 -12.37 -9.13
CA ASN A 295 -10.99 -12.34 -10.43
C ASN A 295 -11.94 -11.77 -11.50
N ILE A 296 -11.35 -11.30 -12.59
CA ILE A 296 -12.05 -10.77 -13.76
C ILE A 296 -11.75 -11.63 -14.98
N PHE A 297 -12.79 -12.19 -15.60
CA PHE A 297 -12.70 -13.04 -16.78
C PHE A 297 -13.39 -12.36 -17.98
N ILE A 298 -12.66 -12.14 -19.08
CA ILE A 298 -13.15 -11.36 -20.23
C ILE A 298 -12.92 -12.12 -21.54
N ASP A 299 -13.99 -12.37 -22.29
CA ASP A 299 -13.91 -12.88 -23.67
C ASP A 299 -13.04 -14.15 -23.81
N ASN A 300 -13.23 -15.08 -22.88
CA ASN A 300 -12.63 -16.41 -22.90
C ASN A 300 -13.58 -17.41 -23.58
N ASP A 301 -13.05 -18.45 -24.23
CA ASP A 301 -13.88 -19.58 -24.67
C ASP A 301 -14.58 -20.22 -23.46
N HIS A 302 -13.80 -20.48 -22.40
CA HIS A 302 -14.29 -20.78 -21.06
C HIS A 302 -13.43 -20.10 -19.99
N ALA A 303 -14.01 -19.79 -18.84
CA ALA A 303 -13.26 -19.30 -17.69
C ALA A 303 -12.63 -20.47 -16.92
N ILE A 304 -13.42 -21.47 -16.51
CA ILE A 304 -12.95 -22.55 -15.65
C ILE A 304 -13.32 -23.93 -16.22
N LEU A 305 -12.33 -24.83 -16.29
CA LEU A 305 -12.52 -26.26 -16.53
C LEU A 305 -12.25 -27.06 -15.25
N LEU A 306 -13.27 -27.79 -14.81
CA LEU A 306 -13.21 -28.79 -13.76
C LEU A 306 -13.36 -30.19 -14.36
N LYS A 307 -12.30 -30.99 -14.40
CA LYS A 307 -12.34 -32.40 -14.79
C LYS A 307 -11.84 -33.28 -13.64
N GLU A 308 -12.19 -34.56 -13.67
CA GLU A 308 -11.58 -35.61 -12.84
C GLU A 308 -11.60 -35.37 -11.31
N ASP A 309 -12.81 -35.25 -10.73
CA ASP A 309 -13.07 -35.01 -9.30
C ASP A 309 -12.64 -33.62 -8.77
N ALA A 310 -12.15 -32.73 -9.63
CA ALA A 310 -11.82 -31.36 -9.26
C ALA A 310 -13.01 -30.56 -8.71
N PHE A 311 -12.73 -29.59 -7.83
CA PHE A 311 -13.74 -28.73 -7.23
C PHE A 311 -13.25 -27.29 -7.10
N ALA A 312 -14.17 -26.33 -7.23
CA ALA A 312 -13.86 -24.91 -7.07
C ALA A 312 -14.75 -24.21 -6.04
N THR A 313 -14.15 -23.41 -5.17
CA THR A 313 -14.83 -22.34 -4.43
C THR A 313 -14.65 -21.05 -5.22
N VAL A 314 -15.73 -20.40 -5.64
CA VAL A 314 -15.72 -19.28 -6.58
C VAL A 314 -16.46 -18.09 -5.98
N GLU A 315 -15.71 -17.09 -5.49
CA GLU A 315 -16.26 -15.98 -4.72
C GLU A 315 -15.96 -14.61 -5.35
N ASN A 316 -16.99 -13.76 -5.46
CA ASN A 316 -16.82 -12.35 -5.82
C ASN A 316 -16.09 -12.13 -7.15
N ASN A 317 -16.31 -12.96 -8.17
CA ASN A 317 -15.68 -12.77 -9.49
C ASN A 317 -16.63 -12.06 -10.46
N VAL A 318 -16.08 -11.51 -11.55
CA VAL A 318 -16.83 -11.04 -12.72
C VAL A 318 -16.49 -11.89 -13.93
N PHE A 319 -17.51 -12.40 -14.61
CA PHE A 319 -17.39 -13.19 -15.84
C PHE A 319 -18.13 -12.50 -16.99
N ILE A 320 -17.40 -12.12 -18.04
CA ILE A 320 -17.92 -11.32 -19.14
C ILE A 320 -17.66 -11.99 -20.48
N GLY A 321 -18.73 -12.19 -21.25
CA GLY A 321 -18.62 -12.53 -22.66
C GLY A 321 -18.03 -13.91 -22.95
N SER A 322 -18.17 -14.88 -22.03
CA SER A 322 -17.69 -16.25 -22.28
C SER A 322 -18.30 -16.81 -23.57
N ARG A 323 -17.44 -17.21 -24.51
CA ARG A 323 -17.80 -17.46 -25.91
C ARG A 323 -18.47 -18.82 -26.12
N ILE A 324 -18.21 -19.78 -25.23
CA ILE A 324 -18.81 -21.12 -25.24
C ILE A 324 -19.59 -21.36 -23.94
N ALA A 325 -18.91 -21.39 -22.80
CA ALA A 325 -19.54 -21.48 -21.47
C ALA A 325 -18.59 -20.95 -20.41
N THR A 326 -19.10 -20.38 -19.32
CA THR A 326 -18.26 -19.83 -18.25
C THR A 326 -17.48 -20.93 -17.52
N MET A 327 -18.16 -21.98 -17.08
CA MET A 327 -17.55 -23.14 -16.44
C MET A 327 -17.97 -24.44 -17.13
N GLN A 328 -17.03 -25.38 -17.23
CA GLN A 328 -17.30 -26.73 -17.72
C GLN A 328 -16.84 -27.80 -16.73
N PHE A 329 -17.67 -28.82 -16.50
CA PHE A 329 -17.46 -29.87 -15.49
C PHE A 329 -16.95 -31.19 -16.09
N ASN A 330 -16.51 -31.15 -17.34
CA ASN A 330 -15.84 -32.24 -18.02
C ASN A 330 -15.26 -31.72 -19.34
N GLU A 331 -14.17 -32.32 -19.82
CA GLU A 331 -13.62 -32.05 -21.14
C GLU A 331 -13.99 -33.14 -22.15
N VAL A 332 -15.20 -33.06 -22.69
CA VAL A 332 -15.71 -34.08 -23.63
C VAL A 332 -14.88 -34.12 -24.92
N GLY A 333 -14.18 -35.24 -25.13
CA GLY A 333 -13.31 -35.47 -26.28
C GLY A 333 -11.84 -35.08 -26.06
N GLY A 334 -11.51 -34.54 -24.88
CA GLY A 334 -10.15 -34.22 -24.46
C GLY A 334 -9.39 -35.40 -23.84
N THR A 335 -8.37 -35.09 -23.04
CA THR A 335 -7.45 -36.08 -22.44
C THR A 335 -7.93 -36.67 -21.11
N ALA A 336 -9.04 -36.18 -20.54
CA ALA A 336 -9.59 -36.66 -19.28
C ALA A 336 -9.76 -38.20 -19.26
N VAL A 337 -8.99 -38.86 -18.41
CA VAL A 337 -8.88 -40.32 -18.29
C VAL A 337 -9.88 -40.87 -17.27
N LYS A 338 -10.25 -40.09 -16.23
CA LYS A 338 -11.09 -40.58 -15.10
C LYS A 338 -12.48 -39.95 -14.96
N GLY A 339 -12.86 -38.95 -15.77
CA GLY A 339 -14.25 -38.48 -15.87
C GLY A 339 -14.49 -37.03 -15.43
N VAL A 340 -15.64 -36.79 -14.80
CA VAL A 340 -16.21 -35.44 -14.57
C VAL A 340 -15.68 -34.77 -13.29
N GLY A 341 -15.67 -33.44 -13.25
CA GLY A 341 -15.39 -32.66 -12.04
C GLY A 341 -16.46 -32.87 -10.98
N LYS A 342 -16.06 -32.76 -9.70
CA LYS A 342 -16.94 -32.95 -8.54
C LYS A 342 -18.01 -31.87 -8.44
N GLY A 343 -17.63 -30.61 -8.63
CA GLY A 343 -18.57 -29.50 -8.48
C GLY A 343 -17.94 -28.14 -8.17
N ALA A 344 -18.79 -27.17 -7.85
CA ALA A 344 -18.35 -25.85 -7.42
C ALA A 344 -19.35 -25.17 -6.48
N ASP A 345 -18.84 -24.30 -5.61
CA ASP A 345 -19.64 -23.37 -4.80
C ASP A 345 -19.41 -21.94 -5.31
N LEU A 346 -20.48 -21.24 -5.65
CA LEU A 346 -20.46 -19.90 -6.26
C LEU A 346 -21.20 -18.89 -5.39
N THR A 347 -20.48 -17.90 -4.89
CA THR A 347 -21.07 -16.80 -4.09
C THR A 347 -20.57 -15.43 -4.52
N GLY A 348 -21.41 -14.41 -4.54
CA GLY A 348 -20.97 -13.03 -4.76
C GLY A 348 -20.58 -12.67 -6.20
N ASN A 349 -20.77 -13.56 -7.18
CA ASN A 349 -20.26 -13.35 -8.54
C ASN A 349 -21.23 -12.57 -9.44
N ILE A 350 -20.70 -11.92 -10.47
CA ILE A 350 -21.45 -11.24 -11.53
C ILE A 350 -21.20 -11.92 -12.88
N PHE A 351 -22.28 -12.25 -13.59
CA PHE A 351 -22.24 -12.85 -14.93
C PHE A 351 -22.92 -11.95 -15.97
N VAL A 352 -22.16 -11.49 -16.97
CA VAL A 352 -22.66 -10.59 -18.04
C VAL A 352 -22.33 -11.14 -19.42
N ASP A 353 -23.32 -11.14 -20.32
CA ASP A 353 -23.15 -11.50 -21.75
C ASP A 353 -22.49 -12.85 -22.05
N ASN A 354 -22.50 -13.78 -21.09
CA ASN A 354 -21.96 -15.13 -21.28
C ASN A 354 -22.90 -15.97 -22.14
N LYS A 355 -22.37 -16.73 -23.10
CA LYS A 355 -23.18 -17.59 -23.95
C LYS A 355 -23.89 -18.70 -23.18
N LEU A 356 -23.19 -19.31 -22.22
CA LEU A 356 -23.69 -20.28 -21.25
C LEU A 356 -22.96 -20.04 -19.93
N LEU A 357 -23.62 -20.30 -18.79
CA LEU A 357 -22.92 -20.35 -17.51
C LEU A 357 -22.20 -21.69 -17.34
N PHE A 358 -22.93 -22.79 -17.50
CA PHE A 358 -22.41 -24.12 -17.23
C PHE A 358 -22.51 -25.02 -18.45
N LYS A 359 -21.58 -25.98 -18.53
CA LYS A 359 -21.57 -27.02 -19.57
C LYS A 359 -21.05 -28.34 -19.00
N ASN A 360 -21.54 -29.44 -19.58
CA ASN A 360 -21.17 -30.81 -19.22
C ASN A 360 -21.49 -31.19 -17.76
N LEU A 361 -22.50 -30.55 -17.20
CA LEU A 361 -23.15 -30.92 -15.95
C LEU A 361 -23.67 -32.37 -16.04
N ILE A 362 -23.45 -33.19 -15.00
CA ILE A 362 -23.96 -34.57 -14.89
C ILE A 362 -24.99 -34.71 -13.77
N ASP A 363 -26.20 -35.19 -14.09
CA ASP A 363 -27.25 -35.57 -13.12
C ASP A 363 -27.71 -36.98 -13.45
N GLN A 364 -27.03 -37.96 -12.87
CA GLN A 364 -27.31 -39.38 -13.04
C GLN A 364 -27.31 -40.06 -11.67
N PRO A 365 -28.03 -41.18 -11.49
CA PRO A 365 -28.07 -41.89 -10.20
C PRO A 365 -26.69 -42.27 -9.63
N SER A 366 -25.66 -42.42 -10.49
CA SER A 366 -24.30 -42.76 -10.10
C SER A 366 -23.45 -41.57 -9.68
N PHE A 367 -23.76 -40.36 -10.16
CA PHE A 367 -23.02 -39.14 -9.88
C PHE A 367 -23.87 -37.93 -10.26
N LYS A 368 -23.93 -36.96 -9.35
CA LYS A 368 -24.51 -35.64 -9.60
C LYS A 368 -23.44 -34.59 -9.34
N THR A 369 -23.20 -33.71 -10.30
CA THR A 369 -22.31 -32.55 -10.10
C THR A 369 -22.82 -31.73 -8.93
N HIS A 370 -21.96 -31.48 -7.94
CA HIS A 370 -22.28 -30.61 -6.83
C HIS A 370 -22.25 -29.15 -7.30
N LEU A 371 -23.34 -28.43 -7.08
CA LEU A 371 -23.39 -27.03 -7.47
C LEU A 371 -24.23 -26.26 -6.45
N THR A 372 -23.61 -25.27 -5.82
CA THR A 372 -24.28 -24.29 -4.96
C THR A 372 -24.11 -22.92 -5.58
N VAL A 373 -25.20 -22.21 -5.87
CA VAL A 373 -25.16 -20.88 -6.51
C VAL A 373 -25.95 -19.90 -5.67
N ASN A 374 -25.32 -19.17 -4.76
CA ASN A 374 -26.00 -18.25 -3.84
C ASN A 374 -25.51 -16.81 -3.99
N ASN A 375 -26.36 -15.81 -3.80
CA ASN A 375 -25.94 -14.39 -3.79
C ASN A 375 -25.13 -13.99 -5.04
N ASN A 376 -25.59 -14.34 -6.24
CA ASN A 376 -24.94 -13.95 -7.49
C ASN A 376 -25.87 -13.11 -8.37
N LEU A 377 -25.30 -12.33 -9.27
CA LEU A 377 -26.02 -11.68 -10.38
C LEU A 377 -25.93 -12.59 -11.61
N LEU A 378 -27.06 -13.22 -11.94
CA LEU A 378 -27.19 -14.26 -12.99
C LEU A 378 -28.17 -13.81 -14.08
N PRO A 379 -28.12 -14.38 -15.30
CA PRO A 379 -29.26 -14.38 -16.22
C PRO A 379 -30.42 -15.25 -15.70
N ASN A 380 -31.66 -14.95 -16.13
CA ASN A 380 -32.86 -15.69 -15.73
C ASN A 380 -32.86 -17.18 -16.14
N GLU A 381 -32.28 -17.54 -17.28
CA GLU A 381 -32.28 -18.92 -17.79
C GLU A 381 -30.85 -19.44 -18.04
N VAL A 382 -30.59 -20.70 -17.68
CA VAL A 382 -29.34 -21.43 -17.97
C VAL A 382 -29.65 -22.80 -18.55
N VAL A 383 -28.76 -23.33 -19.39
CA VAL A 383 -28.91 -24.68 -19.96
C VAL A 383 -28.39 -25.71 -18.97
N ASP A 384 -29.27 -26.61 -18.54
CA ASP A 384 -28.99 -27.62 -17.50
C ASP A 384 -28.67 -29.03 -18.06
N PHE A 385 -28.46 -30.00 -17.16
CA PHE A 385 -28.28 -31.44 -17.36
C PHE A 385 -29.16 -32.02 -18.50
N GLY A 386 -28.67 -31.98 -19.74
CA GLY A 386 -29.37 -32.55 -20.91
C GLY A 386 -29.85 -31.55 -21.97
N GLY A 387 -29.48 -30.27 -21.85
CA GLY A 387 -29.72 -29.26 -22.90
C GLY A 387 -31.07 -28.53 -22.81
N THR A 388 -31.81 -28.71 -21.70
CA THR A 388 -33.07 -28.00 -21.45
C THR A 388 -32.78 -26.76 -20.60
N PRO A 389 -33.29 -25.57 -20.95
CA PRO A 389 -33.20 -24.40 -20.08
C PRO A 389 -33.91 -24.61 -18.74
N ILE A 390 -33.27 -24.22 -17.65
CA ILE A 390 -33.84 -24.08 -16.30
C ILE A 390 -33.70 -22.62 -15.84
N ASN A 391 -34.43 -22.24 -14.81
CA ASN A 391 -34.22 -20.97 -14.15
C ASN A 391 -32.92 -21.01 -13.34
N ALA A 392 -31.98 -20.10 -13.61
CA ALA A 392 -30.69 -20.07 -12.90
C ALA A 392 -30.84 -19.80 -11.40
N HIS A 393 -31.91 -19.07 -11.03
CA HIS A 393 -32.22 -18.77 -9.64
C HIS A 393 -32.64 -20.01 -8.84
N ASP A 394 -33.02 -21.11 -9.49
CA ASP A 394 -33.41 -22.36 -8.82
C ASP A 394 -32.19 -23.18 -8.34
N LEU A 395 -30.97 -22.79 -8.73
CA LEU A 395 -29.71 -23.45 -8.36
C LEU A 395 -29.20 -23.05 -6.96
N GLY A 396 -29.85 -22.10 -6.29
CA GLY A 396 -29.54 -21.71 -4.92
C GLY A 396 -30.40 -20.53 -4.44
N THR A 397 -29.91 -19.75 -3.48
CA THR A 397 -30.69 -18.70 -2.81
C THR A 397 -30.12 -17.31 -3.03
N ALA A 398 -30.96 -16.29 -2.89
CA ALA A 398 -30.56 -14.87 -2.96
C ALA A 398 -29.84 -14.46 -4.26
N ASN A 399 -30.03 -15.19 -5.37
CA ASN A 399 -29.57 -14.75 -6.67
C ASN A 399 -30.48 -13.66 -7.23
N ILE A 400 -29.87 -12.68 -7.88
CA ILE A 400 -30.55 -11.52 -8.49
C ILE A 400 -30.28 -11.48 -10.00
N SER A 401 -31.11 -10.69 -10.70
CA SER A 401 -31.00 -10.39 -12.13
C SER A 401 -31.00 -8.88 -12.28
N GLY A 402 -30.20 -8.35 -13.21
CA GLY A 402 -30.15 -6.91 -13.49
C GLY A 402 -28.90 -6.52 -14.28
N ASP A 403 -28.86 -5.27 -14.73
CA ASP A 403 -27.63 -4.68 -15.26
C ASP A 403 -26.73 -4.30 -14.07
N PRO A 404 -25.47 -4.77 -13.98
CA PRO A 404 -24.57 -4.38 -12.90
C PRO A 404 -24.17 -2.89 -12.95
N LEU A 405 -24.48 -2.15 -14.01
CA LEU A 405 -24.15 -0.73 -14.16
C LEU A 405 -22.67 -0.45 -13.90
N PHE A 406 -21.78 -1.09 -14.65
CA PHE A 406 -20.34 -0.81 -14.54
C PHE A 406 -20.00 0.62 -14.96
N VAL A 407 -18.99 1.23 -14.33
CA VAL A 407 -18.52 2.59 -14.64
C VAL A 407 -18.09 2.72 -16.11
N ASP A 408 -17.20 1.83 -16.59
CA ASP A 408 -16.82 1.74 -18.00
C ASP A 408 -16.30 0.33 -18.34
N GLN A 409 -17.24 -0.59 -18.62
CA GLN A 409 -16.92 -1.95 -19.05
C GLN A 409 -16.01 -2.01 -20.29
N ALA A 410 -16.12 -1.04 -21.22
CA ALA A 410 -15.32 -1.05 -22.45
C ALA A 410 -13.86 -0.69 -22.19
N ALA A 411 -13.60 0.15 -21.18
CA ALA A 411 -12.25 0.46 -20.69
C ALA A 411 -11.72 -0.57 -19.68
N GLY A 412 -12.52 -1.58 -19.30
CA GLY A 412 -12.17 -2.57 -18.28
C GLY A 412 -12.41 -2.10 -16.84
N ASP A 413 -13.16 -1.01 -16.64
CA ASP A 413 -13.53 -0.50 -15.33
C ASP A 413 -14.85 -1.14 -14.86
N PHE A 414 -14.71 -2.16 -14.02
CA PHE A 414 -15.82 -2.95 -13.49
C PHE A 414 -16.31 -2.47 -12.12
N ARG A 415 -15.97 -1.25 -11.71
CA ARG A 415 -16.60 -0.62 -10.54
C ARG A 415 -18.10 -0.44 -10.80
N LEU A 416 -18.90 -0.57 -9.75
CA LEU A 416 -20.35 -0.40 -9.83
C LEU A 416 -20.71 1.09 -9.74
N GLN A 417 -21.66 1.55 -10.58
CA GLN A 417 -22.24 2.88 -10.48
C GLN A 417 -23.31 2.94 -9.37
N PRO A 418 -23.59 4.12 -8.80
CA PRO A 418 -24.74 4.31 -7.91
C PRO A 418 -26.05 3.79 -8.52
N GLY A 419 -26.84 3.06 -7.74
CA GLY A 419 -28.09 2.44 -8.19
C GLY A 419 -27.93 1.06 -8.85
N SER A 420 -26.71 0.53 -8.92
CA SER A 420 -26.49 -0.86 -9.33
C SER A 420 -27.21 -1.84 -8.40
N PRO A 421 -27.93 -2.86 -8.93
CA PRO A 421 -28.52 -3.91 -8.13
C PRO A 421 -27.48 -4.83 -7.48
N ALA A 422 -26.21 -4.75 -7.89
CA ALA A 422 -25.11 -5.53 -7.32
C ALA A 422 -24.55 -4.92 -6.02
N ILE A 423 -24.87 -3.66 -5.70
CA ILE A 423 -24.43 -3.01 -4.46
C ILE A 423 -25.16 -3.64 -3.26
N GLY A 424 -24.40 -4.08 -2.26
CA GLY A 424 -24.90 -4.69 -1.02
C GLY A 424 -25.62 -6.04 -1.15
N ALA A 425 -25.68 -6.63 -2.35
CA ALA A 425 -26.45 -7.87 -2.60
C ALA A 425 -25.71 -9.17 -2.25
N GLY A 426 -24.41 -9.08 -1.97
CA GLY A 426 -23.56 -10.18 -1.56
C GLY A 426 -23.81 -10.63 -0.13
N ARG A 427 -23.14 -11.73 0.25
CA ARG A 427 -23.17 -12.24 1.63
C ARG A 427 -22.61 -11.16 2.57
N LEU A 428 -23.25 -10.98 3.74
CA LEU A 428 -22.88 -9.94 4.72
C LEU A 428 -23.00 -8.49 4.20
N GLY A 429 -23.81 -8.25 3.17
CA GLY A 429 -24.06 -6.90 2.66
C GLY A 429 -22.90 -6.31 1.85
N ILE A 430 -21.95 -7.15 1.42
CA ILE A 430 -20.88 -6.74 0.50
C ILE A 430 -21.43 -6.61 -0.93
N ASP A 431 -20.81 -5.78 -1.75
CA ASP A 431 -21.12 -5.72 -3.17
C ASP A 431 -20.80 -7.04 -3.88
N LEU A 432 -21.51 -7.33 -4.97
CA LEU A 432 -21.15 -8.42 -5.86
C LEU A 432 -19.93 -8.04 -6.72
N GLY A 433 -19.19 -9.04 -7.17
CA GLY A 433 -18.03 -8.87 -8.02
C GLY A 433 -16.73 -8.58 -7.24
N PRO A 434 -15.65 -8.30 -7.98
CA PRO A 434 -14.27 -8.42 -7.49
C PRO A 434 -13.74 -7.19 -6.77
N ILE A 435 -14.37 -6.02 -7.00
CA ILE A 435 -13.93 -4.74 -6.45
C ILE A 435 -14.54 -4.54 -5.05
N VAL A 436 -14.07 -5.34 -4.10
CA VAL A 436 -14.58 -5.42 -2.72
C VAL A 436 -13.45 -5.71 -1.72
N PRO A 437 -13.64 -5.43 -0.40
CA PRO A 437 -12.62 -5.65 0.62
C PRO A 437 -12.10 -7.08 0.60
N SER A 438 -10.77 -7.26 0.74
CA SER A 438 -10.23 -8.55 1.16
C SER A 438 -10.22 -8.64 2.68
N GLY A 439 -10.08 -9.85 3.21
CA GLY A 439 -10.06 -10.08 4.65
C GLY A 439 -11.45 -10.08 5.28
N ALA A 440 -11.46 -10.01 6.62
CA ALA A 440 -12.68 -10.19 7.40
C ALA A 440 -13.68 -9.04 7.19
N MET A 441 -14.95 -9.40 7.09
CA MET A 441 -16.09 -8.54 7.33
C MET A 441 -16.81 -9.02 8.59
N LEU A 442 -17.24 -8.04 9.41
CA LEU A 442 -17.91 -8.28 10.68
C LEU A 442 -19.31 -7.67 10.61
N VAL A 443 -20.33 -8.49 10.79
CA VAL A 443 -21.72 -8.02 10.84
C VAL A 443 -22.37 -8.47 12.14
N PRO A 444 -22.67 -7.55 13.07
CA PRO A 444 -23.38 -7.89 14.29
C PRO A 444 -24.85 -8.21 13.97
N ARG A 445 -25.40 -9.26 14.58
CA ARG A 445 -26.82 -9.64 14.51
C ARG A 445 -27.64 -8.83 15.51
N GLY A 446 -27.60 -7.50 15.38
CA GLY A 446 -28.21 -6.55 16.31
C GLY A 446 -27.23 -6.03 17.39
N PRO A 447 -27.66 -5.05 18.21
CA PRO A 447 -26.85 -4.46 19.28
C PRO A 447 -26.64 -5.43 20.45
N ILE A 448 -25.88 -5.00 21.47
CA ILE A 448 -25.70 -5.78 22.70
C ILE A 448 -27.03 -5.89 23.42
N GLY A 449 -27.62 -7.09 23.45
CA GLY A 449 -28.91 -7.32 24.07
C GLY A 449 -28.92 -7.02 25.57
N ALA A 450 -30.09 -6.91 26.19
CA ALA A 450 -30.24 -6.58 27.61
C ALA A 450 -29.58 -7.59 28.58
N THR A 451 -29.27 -8.81 28.12
CA THR A 451 -28.52 -9.82 28.86
C THR A 451 -26.99 -9.74 28.65
N GLY A 452 -26.53 -8.78 27.83
CA GLY A 452 -25.14 -8.66 27.40
C GLY A 452 -24.76 -9.63 26.28
N ASP A 453 -25.73 -10.23 25.59
CA ASP A 453 -25.48 -11.21 24.53
C ASP A 453 -25.48 -10.55 23.15
N VAL A 454 -24.53 -10.91 22.29
CA VAL A 454 -24.47 -10.49 20.88
C VAL A 454 -23.79 -11.57 20.04
N THR A 455 -24.29 -11.78 18.81
CA THR A 455 -23.68 -12.67 17.82
C THR A 455 -23.13 -11.83 16.68
N VAL A 456 -21.90 -12.10 16.24
CA VAL A 456 -21.27 -11.41 15.11
C VAL A 456 -20.91 -12.43 14.03
N ASP A 457 -21.46 -12.24 12.84
CA ASP A 457 -21.07 -13.02 11.66
C ASP A 457 -19.72 -12.54 11.15
N VAL A 458 -18.86 -13.51 10.83
CA VAL A 458 -17.55 -13.28 10.23
C VAL A 458 -17.54 -13.91 8.84
N GLY A 459 -17.06 -13.17 7.85
CA GLY A 459 -16.91 -13.66 6.49
C GLY A 459 -16.03 -12.73 5.67
N GLY A 460 -16.26 -12.69 4.37
CA GLY A 460 -15.47 -11.91 3.41
C GLY A 460 -14.90 -12.80 2.31
N PRO A 461 -14.60 -12.26 1.13
CA PRO A 461 -14.09 -13.04 0.00
C PRO A 461 -12.78 -13.75 0.36
N GLY A 462 -12.74 -15.08 0.18
CA GLY A 462 -11.55 -15.89 0.40
C GLY A 462 -11.15 -16.09 1.86
N VAL A 463 -11.94 -15.60 2.82
CA VAL A 463 -11.70 -15.80 4.25
C VAL A 463 -12.14 -17.20 4.66
N SER A 464 -11.22 -18.00 5.19
CA SER A 464 -11.49 -19.36 5.64
C SER A 464 -11.64 -19.45 7.16
N ASN A 465 -10.73 -18.78 7.88
CA ASN A 465 -10.60 -18.86 9.33
C ASN A 465 -10.34 -17.48 9.94
N TYR A 466 -10.54 -17.36 11.25
CA TYR A 466 -10.27 -16.13 11.98
C TYR A 466 -9.91 -16.40 13.46
N ARG A 467 -9.34 -15.38 14.11
CA ARG A 467 -9.23 -15.25 15.56
C ARG A 467 -9.78 -13.89 15.97
N TYR A 468 -10.29 -13.79 17.19
CA TYR A 468 -10.82 -12.52 17.70
C TYR A 468 -10.42 -12.27 19.15
N ARG A 469 -10.41 -11.01 19.56
CA ARG A 469 -10.33 -10.59 20.97
C ARG A 469 -11.31 -9.45 21.23
N LEU A 470 -11.72 -9.36 22.48
CA LEU A 470 -12.65 -8.34 22.97
C LEU A 470 -11.93 -7.43 23.96
N ASP A 471 -12.08 -6.12 23.82
CA ASP A 471 -11.57 -5.07 24.72
C ASP A 471 -10.07 -5.21 25.06
N GLY A 472 -9.25 -5.55 24.06
CA GLY A 472 -7.81 -5.74 24.22
C GLY A 472 -7.41 -6.99 25.00
N GLY A 473 -8.32 -7.95 25.19
CA GLY A 473 -8.04 -9.26 25.79
C GLY A 473 -7.15 -10.16 24.93
N THR A 474 -7.06 -11.45 25.26
CA THR A 474 -6.29 -12.44 24.48
C THR A 474 -7.08 -12.90 23.24
N LEU A 475 -6.38 -13.14 22.14
CA LEU A 475 -6.93 -13.74 20.93
C LEU A 475 -7.46 -15.16 21.20
N SER A 476 -8.64 -15.45 20.67
CA SER A 476 -9.29 -16.76 20.70
C SER A 476 -8.42 -17.84 20.05
N GLU A 477 -8.80 -19.12 20.17
CA GLU A 477 -8.32 -20.16 19.25
C GLU A 477 -8.77 -19.88 17.81
N LEU A 478 -8.10 -20.49 16.82
CA LEU A 478 -8.48 -20.41 15.41
C LEU A 478 -9.87 -21.02 15.16
N ARG A 479 -10.74 -20.31 14.45
CA ARG A 479 -12.12 -20.71 14.15
C ARG A 479 -12.43 -20.62 12.66
N PRO A 480 -13.21 -21.54 12.08
CA PRO A 480 -13.69 -21.40 10.71
C PRO A 480 -14.78 -20.33 10.60
N VAL A 481 -14.89 -19.67 9.45
CA VAL A 481 -15.96 -18.67 9.18
C VAL A 481 -17.38 -19.23 9.18
N SER A 482 -17.52 -20.56 9.24
CA SER A 482 -18.83 -21.21 9.46
C SER A 482 -19.35 -20.99 10.89
N ASP A 483 -18.47 -20.67 11.83
CA ASP A 483 -18.80 -20.51 13.24
C ASP A 483 -18.83 -19.01 13.56
N PRO A 484 -20.00 -18.40 13.85
CA PRO A 484 -20.07 -16.99 14.23
C PRO A 484 -19.45 -16.76 15.61
N ILE A 485 -19.12 -15.50 15.92
CA ILE A 485 -18.66 -15.09 17.24
C ILE A 485 -19.88 -14.93 18.15
N GLU A 486 -19.95 -15.72 19.22
CA GLU A 486 -20.98 -15.63 20.25
C GLU A 486 -20.37 -14.99 21.52
N LEU A 487 -20.77 -13.76 21.83
CA LEU A 487 -20.37 -13.04 23.05
C LEU A 487 -21.53 -13.02 24.04
N HIS A 488 -21.20 -13.19 25.32
CA HIS A 488 -22.18 -13.31 26.40
C HIS A 488 -21.79 -12.47 27.61
N GLY A 489 -22.79 -11.91 28.29
CA GLY A 489 -22.61 -11.17 29.54
C GLY A 489 -21.75 -9.91 29.43
N LEU A 490 -21.76 -9.26 28.25
CA LEU A 490 -21.17 -7.93 28.05
C LEU A 490 -21.85 -6.88 28.94
N ASP A 491 -21.14 -5.81 29.27
CA ASP A 491 -21.73 -4.69 29.99
C ASP A 491 -22.60 -3.89 29.01
N SER A 492 -23.91 -4.10 29.08
CA SER A 492 -24.89 -3.45 28.20
C SER A 492 -25.06 -1.95 28.47
N SER A 493 -24.15 -1.30 29.22
CA SER A 493 -24.13 0.15 29.42
C SER A 493 -22.97 0.86 28.73
N VAL A 494 -22.03 0.12 28.13
CA VAL A 494 -20.83 0.67 27.47
C VAL A 494 -20.58 0.03 26.11
N ALA A 495 -19.91 0.76 25.23
CA ALA A 495 -19.43 0.20 23.97
C ALA A 495 -18.25 -0.76 24.23
N HIS A 496 -18.20 -1.82 23.43
CA HIS A 496 -17.13 -2.82 23.45
C HIS A 496 -16.40 -2.84 22.11
N ASN A 497 -15.09 -3.08 22.12
CA ASN A 497 -14.28 -3.15 20.90
C ASN A 497 -13.93 -4.60 20.59
N LEU A 498 -14.43 -5.11 19.46
CA LEU A 498 -14.11 -6.41 18.92
C LEU A 498 -13.04 -6.26 17.84
N GLN A 499 -11.94 -6.99 17.96
CA GLN A 499 -10.86 -7.02 16.98
C GLN A 499 -10.77 -8.42 16.38
N VAL A 500 -10.75 -8.51 15.04
CA VAL A 500 -10.67 -9.78 14.30
C VAL A 500 -9.52 -9.77 13.32
N VAL A 501 -8.73 -10.83 13.36
CA VAL A 501 -7.70 -11.15 12.36
C VAL A 501 -8.16 -12.36 11.56
N ALA A 502 -8.07 -12.28 10.24
CA ALA A 502 -8.57 -13.31 9.33
C ALA A 502 -7.44 -13.98 8.55
N MET A 503 -7.67 -15.24 8.20
CA MET A 503 -6.79 -16.09 7.42
C MET A 503 -7.52 -16.56 6.17
N ASN A 504 -6.82 -16.58 5.04
CA ASN A 504 -7.35 -17.09 3.79
C ASN A 504 -7.25 -18.62 3.70
N ASP A 505 -7.81 -19.19 2.64
CA ASP A 505 -7.79 -20.64 2.41
C ASP A 505 -6.39 -21.21 2.06
N SER A 506 -5.40 -20.37 1.74
CA SER A 506 -4.02 -20.83 1.60
C SER A 506 -3.29 -20.94 2.95
N GLY A 507 -3.84 -20.38 4.03
CA GLY A 507 -3.23 -20.36 5.36
C GLY A 507 -2.43 -19.08 5.65
N GLU A 508 -2.54 -18.06 4.80
CA GLU A 508 -1.97 -16.73 5.03
C GLU A 508 -2.93 -15.85 5.82
N TRP A 509 -2.41 -15.12 6.81
CA TRP A 509 -3.13 -14.02 7.45
C TRP A 509 -3.29 -12.87 6.45
N PHE A 510 -4.43 -12.20 6.47
CA PHE A 510 -4.61 -10.97 5.69
C PHE A 510 -3.80 -9.84 6.32
N THR A 511 -2.82 -9.33 5.58
CA THR A 511 -1.90 -8.25 6.00
C THR A 511 -2.41 -6.85 5.63
N GLY A 512 -3.60 -6.78 5.03
CA GLY A 512 -4.33 -5.58 4.64
C GLY A 512 -5.53 -5.91 3.75
N GLN A 513 -6.34 -4.91 3.42
CA GLN A 513 -7.42 -5.04 2.44
C GLN A 513 -6.86 -4.81 1.01
N THR A 514 -6.14 -5.78 0.45
CA THR A 514 -5.61 -5.67 -0.91
C THR A 514 -6.70 -5.96 -1.93
N ALA A 515 -6.97 -5.04 -2.87
CA ALA A 515 -7.87 -5.28 -4.01
C ALA A 515 -7.40 -6.46 -4.87
N SER A 516 -8.39 -7.04 -5.54
CA SER A 516 -8.20 -7.56 -6.88
C SER A 516 -8.41 -6.47 -7.91
N TRP A 517 -7.64 -6.50 -9.01
CA TRP A 517 -7.62 -5.46 -10.04
C TRP A 517 -7.17 -4.10 -9.49
N GLN A 518 -5.96 -3.69 -9.85
CA GLN A 518 -5.38 -2.40 -9.47
C GLN A 518 -6.14 -1.23 -10.13
N ALA A 519 -7.35 -0.92 -9.64
CA ALA A 519 -7.89 0.43 -9.75
C ALA A 519 -7.07 1.34 -8.82
N ARG A 520 -5.78 1.48 -9.16
CA ARG A 520 -4.92 2.50 -8.60
C ARG A 520 -5.33 3.80 -9.27
N THR A 521 -5.61 4.79 -8.44
CA THR A 521 -5.82 6.15 -8.93
C THR A 521 -4.72 7.01 -8.36
N VAL A 522 -4.46 8.16 -8.99
CA VAL A 522 -3.56 9.15 -8.42
C VAL A 522 -4.36 10.36 -8.02
N GLN A 523 -4.29 10.74 -6.76
CA GLN A 523 -4.71 12.06 -6.32
C GLN A 523 -3.56 13.04 -6.57
N VAL A 524 -3.85 14.10 -7.31
CA VAL A 524 -2.91 15.21 -7.55
C VAL A 524 -3.40 16.42 -6.75
N ILE A 525 -2.59 16.91 -5.82
CA ILE A 525 -2.87 18.07 -4.99
C ILE A 525 -1.86 19.15 -5.35
N THR A 526 -2.35 20.32 -5.76
CA THR A 526 -1.51 21.44 -6.20
C THR A 526 -2.33 22.74 -6.16
N PRO A 527 -1.71 23.92 -5.94
CA PRO A 527 -2.41 25.18 -6.12
C PRO A 527 -2.92 25.30 -7.56
N ASN A 528 -4.20 25.63 -7.73
CA ASN A 528 -4.81 25.77 -9.05
C ASN A 528 -4.48 27.10 -9.77
N ARG A 529 -3.66 27.96 -9.17
CA ARG A 529 -3.26 29.27 -9.69
C ARG A 529 -1.76 29.46 -9.56
N THR A 530 -1.11 29.92 -10.62
CA THR A 530 0.35 30.15 -10.67
C THR A 530 0.71 31.38 -11.53
N ARG A 531 1.97 31.82 -11.51
CA ARG A 531 2.53 32.76 -12.51
C ARG A 531 3.64 32.10 -13.32
N SER A 532 3.85 32.61 -14.54
CA SER A 532 4.98 32.19 -15.38
C SER A 532 6.31 32.51 -14.67
N GLY A 533 7.19 31.51 -14.58
CA GLY A 533 8.48 31.57 -13.89
C GLY A 533 8.44 31.15 -12.41
N GLU A 534 7.26 30.88 -11.84
CA GLU A 534 7.14 30.37 -10.47
C GLU A 534 7.26 28.84 -10.43
N ALA A 535 7.66 28.32 -9.27
CA ALA A 535 7.52 26.90 -8.95
C ALA A 535 6.04 26.56 -8.68
N LEU A 536 5.56 25.48 -9.26
CA LEU A 536 4.23 24.91 -8.98
C LEU A 536 4.43 23.68 -8.09
N PRO A 537 4.19 23.76 -6.77
CA PRO A 537 4.32 22.60 -5.92
C PRO A 537 3.18 21.61 -6.19
N ILE A 538 3.54 20.34 -6.30
CA ILE A 538 2.65 19.23 -6.60
C ILE A 538 2.94 18.13 -5.58
N VAL A 539 1.88 17.61 -4.97
CA VAL A 539 1.91 16.34 -4.23
C VAL A 539 1.05 15.34 -4.98
N ALA A 540 1.59 14.15 -5.19
CA ALA A 540 0.86 13.02 -5.76
C ALA A 540 0.72 11.91 -4.73
N ARG A 541 -0.48 11.36 -4.59
CA ARG A 541 -0.77 10.19 -3.76
C ARG A 541 -1.33 9.09 -4.64
N GLY A 542 -0.64 7.97 -4.70
CA GLY A 542 -1.12 6.75 -5.31
C GLY A 542 -2.11 6.07 -4.36
N LEU A 543 -3.37 5.97 -4.76
CA LEU A 543 -4.44 5.44 -3.95
C LEU A 543 -4.81 4.03 -4.39
N ASN A 544 -5.12 3.17 -3.43
CA ASN A 544 -5.84 1.92 -3.69
C ASN A 544 -7.32 2.24 -3.99
N TRP A 545 -8.11 1.18 -4.21
CA TRP A 545 -9.53 1.29 -4.51
C TRP A 545 -10.42 1.68 -3.30
N GLN A 546 -9.92 1.64 -2.05
CA GLN A 546 -10.58 2.27 -0.87
C GLN A 546 -10.48 3.79 -0.94
N GLY A 547 -9.51 4.32 -1.68
CA GLY A 547 -9.05 5.70 -1.56
C GLY A 547 -7.93 5.90 -0.53
N ASP A 548 -7.38 4.84 0.05
CA ASP A 548 -6.22 4.92 0.95
C ASP A 548 -4.92 4.93 0.16
N ILE A 549 -3.86 5.52 0.72
CA ILE A 549 -2.54 5.57 0.07
C ILE A 549 -1.97 4.14 -0.03
N ASP A 550 -1.71 3.68 -1.26
CA ASP A 550 -1.08 2.39 -1.53
C ASP A 550 0.43 2.47 -1.32
N THR A 551 0.86 2.13 -0.11
CA THR A 551 2.27 2.18 0.31
C THR A 551 3.15 1.14 -0.40
N THR A 552 2.56 0.18 -1.12
CA THR A 552 3.32 -0.76 -1.96
C THR A 552 3.64 -0.19 -3.34
N TRP A 553 2.99 0.92 -3.74
CA TRP A 553 3.15 1.51 -5.05
C TRP A 553 4.30 2.54 -5.05
N SER A 554 5.44 2.17 -5.62
CA SER A 554 6.63 3.06 -5.73
C SER A 554 7.24 3.15 -7.14
N PRO A 555 6.43 3.46 -8.19
CA PRO A 555 6.94 3.65 -9.56
C PRO A 555 7.54 5.04 -9.77
N ILE A 556 8.16 5.20 -10.94
CA ILE A 556 8.38 6.52 -11.57
C ILE A 556 7.26 6.74 -12.57
N LEU A 557 6.47 7.79 -12.38
CA LEU A 557 5.38 8.24 -13.26
C LEU A 557 5.81 9.49 -14.04
N SER A 558 5.05 9.90 -15.05
CA SER A 558 5.36 11.09 -15.86
C SER A 558 4.20 12.08 -15.91
N LEU A 559 4.48 13.33 -15.55
CA LEU A 559 3.58 14.47 -15.77
C LEU A 559 3.51 14.82 -17.25
N THR A 560 2.30 15.12 -17.72
CA THR A 560 2.04 15.53 -19.10
C THR A 560 1.14 16.77 -19.14
N GLY A 561 1.14 17.49 -20.27
CA GLY A 561 0.21 18.59 -20.54
C GLY A 561 0.77 20.02 -20.50
N ALA A 562 1.98 20.24 -19.99
CA ALA A 562 2.61 21.57 -19.90
C ALA A 562 4.15 21.53 -20.02
N ALA A 563 4.78 22.67 -20.31
CA ALA A 563 6.22 22.86 -20.26
C ALA A 563 6.71 23.11 -18.82
N LEU A 564 6.94 22.02 -18.10
CA LEU A 564 7.47 21.97 -16.73
C LEU A 564 8.99 21.67 -16.76
N SER A 565 9.74 22.19 -15.78
CA SER A 565 11.18 21.92 -15.67
C SER A 565 11.53 20.48 -15.26
N GLU A 566 10.58 19.80 -14.63
CA GLU A 566 10.67 18.42 -14.17
C GLU A 566 9.33 17.72 -14.47
N THR A 567 9.41 16.49 -14.96
CA THR A 567 8.23 15.71 -15.37
C THR A 567 8.15 14.36 -14.70
N ASP A 568 9.25 13.84 -14.16
CA ASP A 568 9.28 12.54 -13.52
C ASP A 568 8.77 12.67 -12.09
N VAL A 569 7.82 11.81 -11.71
CA VAL A 569 7.20 11.79 -10.38
C VAL A 569 7.49 10.44 -9.76
N THR A 570 8.46 10.40 -8.86
CA THR A 570 8.85 9.18 -8.15
C THR A 570 8.00 9.03 -6.90
N LEU A 571 7.06 8.07 -6.91
CA LEU A 571 6.32 7.71 -5.70
C LEU A 571 7.24 6.94 -4.75
N LEU A 572 7.34 7.43 -3.52
CA LEU A 572 8.04 6.80 -2.41
C LEU A 572 6.98 6.35 -1.40
N LYS A 573 6.72 5.04 -1.35
CA LYS A 573 5.64 4.46 -0.50
C LYS A 573 4.29 5.15 -0.75
N GLY A 574 3.88 5.20 -2.02
CA GLY A 574 2.59 5.74 -2.43
C GLY A 574 2.51 7.27 -2.50
N THR A 575 3.55 8.03 -2.12
CA THR A 575 3.52 9.50 -2.12
C THR A 575 4.71 10.11 -2.87
N ALA A 576 4.49 11.22 -3.58
CA ALA A 576 5.54 12.02 -4.17
C ALA A 576 5.30 13.52 -3.92
N ALA A 577 6.36 14.30 -3.95
CA ALA A 577 6.31 15.76 -3.96
C ALA A 577 7.39 16.32 -4.87
N LEU A 578 7.04 17.36 -5.62
CA LEU A 578 7.96 18.10 -6.50
C LEU A 578 7.49 19.55 -6.67
N ALA A 579 8.37 20.43 -7.16
CA ALA A 579 8.07 21.84 -7.37
C ALA A 579 8.62 22.35 -8.71
N PRO A 580 8.14 21.83 -9.86
CA PRO A 580 8.62 22.22 -11.18
C PRO A 580 8.37 23.70 -11.47
N ILE A 581 9.31 24.32 -12.19
CA ILE A 581 9.16 25.69 -12.70
C ILE A 581 8.19 25.70 -13.88
N VAL A 582 7.21 26.60 -13.83
CA VAL A 582 6.21 26.81 -14.89
C VAL A 582 6.73 27.81 -15.91
N SER A 583 6.78 27.42 -17.18
CA SER A 583 7.14 28.32 -18.29
C SER A 583 5.94 28.78 -19.13
N GLU A 584 4.74 28.28 -18.82
CA GLU A 584 3.50 28.61 -19.52
C GLU A 584 3.09 30.07 -19.30
N THR A 585 2.39 30.63 -20.30
CA THR A 585 1.87 32.02 -20.26
C THR A 585 0.35 32.08 -20.39
N SER A 586 -0.30 30.93 -20.47
CA SER A 586 -1.75 30.73 -20.54
C SER A 586 -2.14 29.53 -19.70
N ASP A 587 -3.41 29.45 -19.31
CA ASP A 587 -3.98 28.33 -18.56
C ASP A 587 -3.65 26.98 -19.21
N PHE A 588 -3.37 25.98 -18.38
CA PHE A 588 -2.96 24.64 -18.82
C PHE A 588 -3.55 23.55 -17.92
N GLN A 589 -3.33 22.29 -18.29
CA GLN A 589 -3.73 21.13 -17.50
C GLN A 589 -2.47 20.36 -17.12
N VAL A 590 -2.35 20.01 -15.85
CA VAL A 590 -1.40 18.99 -15.39
C VAL A 590 -2.12 17.67 -15.42
N SER A 591 -1.51 16.64 -16.02
CA SER A 591 -2.04 15.29 -15.99
C SER A 591 -1.01 14.27 -15.51
N LEU A 592 -1.46 13.37 -14.63
CA LEU A 592 -0.71 12.26 -14.07
C LEU A 592 -1.63 11.04 -13.99
N GLU A 593 -1.27 9.93 -14.63
CA GLU A 593 -2.08 8.69 -14.64
C GLU A 593 -3.59 8.92 -14.95
N GLY A 594 -3.88 9.81 -15.90
CA GLY A 594 -5.25 10.13 -16.31
C GLY A 594 -5.99 11.14 -15.41
N THR A 595 -5.52 11.38 -14.18
CA THR A 595 -6.00 12.49 -13.34
C THR A 595 -5.58 13.80 -13.96
N GLN A 596 -6.49 14.78 -14.02
CA GLN A 596 -6.25 16.09 -14.61
C GLN A 596 -6.61 17.20 -13.61
N VAL A 597 -5.71 18.18 -13.49
CA VAL A 597 -5.92 19.38 -12.69
C VAL A 597 -5.68 20.61 -13.56
N GLY A 598 -6.67 21.50 -13.60
CA GLY A 598 -6.58 22.76 -14.32
C GLY A 598 -5.81 23.81 -13.54
N ILE A 599 -4.83 24.43 -14.21
CA ILE A 599 -4.00 25.48 -13.63
C ILE A 599 -4.27 26.79 -14.37
N GLN A 600 -4.73 27.79 -13.64
CA GLN A 600 -4.87 29.15 -14.14
C GLN A 600 -3.54 29.91 -14.03
N VAL A 601 -3.09 30.50 -15.14
CA VAL A 601 -1.92 31.38 -15.14
C VAL A 601 -2.40 32.80 -14.90
N LEU A 602 -2.06 33.36 -13.73
CA LEU A 602 -2.50 34.70 -13.33
C LEU A 602 -1.89 35.77 -14.24
N PRO A 603 -2.70 36.71 -14.77
CA PRO A 603 -2.17 37.80 -15.56
C PRO A 603 -1.35 38.77 -14.70
N ASN A 604 -0.49 39.56 -15.36
CA ASN A 604 0.38 40.52 -14.67
C ASN A 604 -0.39 41.61 -13.90
N ASP A 605 -1.65 41.88 -14.26
CA ASP A 605 -2.53 42.86 -13.62
C ASP A 605 -3.52 42.25 -12.63
N TYR A 606 -3.35 40.97 -12.26
CA TYR A 606 -4.12 40.35 -11.18
C TYR A 606 -4.00 41.17 -9.89
N PRO A 607 -5.11 41.45 -9.17
CA PRO A 607 -5.09 42.28 -7.97
C PRO A 607 -4.11 41.78 -6.91
N THR A 608 -3.25 42.67 -6.41
CA THR A 608 -2.34 42.40 -5.29
C THR A 608 -2.64 43.35 -4.12
N GLN A 609 -2.36 42.89 -2.91
CA GLN A 609 -2.46 43.69 -1.69
C GLN A 609 -1.17 43.60 -0.89
N ASP A 610 -0.44 44.71 -0.81
CA ASP A 610 0.73 44.80 0.05
C ASP A 610 0.32 44.84 1.53
N VAL A 611 0.93 44.00 2.35
CA VAL A 611 0.70 43.90 3.79
C VAL A 611 2.04 43.96 4.53
N SER A 612 2.07 44.69 5.66
CA SER A 612 3.22 44.77 6.55
C SER A 612 2.79 45.30 7.93
N GLY A 613 3.70 45.27 8.92
CA GLY A 613 3.47 45.90 10.21
C GLY A 613 2.64 45.03 11.15
N THR A 614 1.52 45.52 11.67
CA THR A 614 0.72 44.80 12.68
C THR A 614 -0.75 44.66 12.29
N LEU A 615 -1.26 43.43 12.30
CA LEU A 615 -2.69 43.13 12.26
C LEU A 615 -3.23 43.17 13.69
N ALA A 616 -3.96 44.24 14.02
CA ALA A 616 -4.41 44.52 15.39
C ALA A 616 -5.82 43.99 15.71
N SER A 617 -6.55 43.52 14.71
CA SER A 617 -7.92 42.99 14.83
C SER A 617 -8.07 41.74 13.97
N ASP A 618 -9.16 41.01 14.20
CA ASP A 618 -9.52 39.87 13.36
C ASP A 618 -9.54 40.27 11.88
N THR A 619 -8.87 39.46 11.06
CA THR A 619 -8.62 39.72 9.65
C THR A 619 -8.86 38.43 8.88
N VAL A 620 -9.55 38.54 7.75
CA VAL A 620 -9.79 37.44 6.81
C VAL A 620 -9.08 37.75 5.50
N TRP A 621 -8.34 36.78 4.98
CA TRP A 621 -7.70 36.81 3.67
C TRP A 621 -8.36 35.81 2.75
N SER A 622 -8.76 36.25 1.56
CA SER A 622 -9.50 35.46 0.58
C SER A 622 -8.80 35.42 -0.78
N ALA A 623 -9.26 34.52 -1.64
CA ALA A 623 -8.68 34.30 -2.97
C ALA A 623 -8.88 35.45 -3.98
N ASP A 624 -9.57 36.53 -3.62
CA ASP A 624 -9.91 37.68 -4.47
C ASP A 624 -8.69 38.56 -4.82
N VAL A 625 -7.65 38.54 -4.00
CA VAL A 625 -6.36 39.22 -4.22
C VAL A 625 -5.19 38.30 -3.88
N GLU A 626 -4.00 38.62 -4.41
CA GLU A 626 -2.74 38.02 -3.95
C GLU A 626 -2.13 38.90 -2.86
N TYR A 627 -1.88 38.35 -1.67
CA TYR A 627 -1.34 39.11 -0.54
C TYR A 627 0.18 39.13 -0.59
N HIS A 628 0.77 40.32 -0.70
CA HIS A 628 2.21 40.54 -0.78
C HIS A 628 2.71 41.02 0.58
N VAL A 629 3.34 40.14 1.37
CA VAL A 629 3.91 40.49 2.66
C VAL A 629 5.32 41.05 2.45
N VAL A 630 5.41 42.39 2.36
CA VAL A 630 6.61 43.10 1.90
C VAL A 630 7.62 43.43 3.00
N ASP A 631 7.22 43.33 4.27
CA ASP A 631 8.08 43.44 5.47
C ASP A 631 7.45 42.58 6.57
N ASN A 632 8.19 42.31 7.65
CA ASN A 632 7.75 41.47 8.76
C ASN A 632 6.34 41.85 9.24
N LEU A 633 5.48 40.84 9.35
CA LEU A 633 4.09 41.00 9.74
C LEU A 633 3.87 40.43 11.14
N THR A 634 3.26 41.20 12.02
CA THR A 634 2.90 40.77 13.37
C THR A 634 1.38 40.65 13.50
N LEU A 635 0.88 39.48 13.87
CA LEU A 635 -0.50 39.34 14.33
C LEU A 635 -0.53 39.60 15.84
N ALA A 636 -1.25 40.64 16.26
CA ALA A 636 -1.30 41.08 17.66
C ALA A 636 -2.00 40.04 18.56
N ALA A 637 -1.66 40.04 19.85
CA ALA A 637 -2.36 39.21 20.83
C ALA A 637 -3.86 39.53 20.86
N GLY A 638 -4.69 38.48 20.85
CA GLY A 638 -6.15 38.60 20.82
C GLY A 638 -6.76 38.82 19.43
N ALA A 639 -5.96 38.98 18.37
CA ALA A 639 -6.44 38.99 16.99
C ALA A 639 -6.33 37.60 16.35
N THR A 640 -7.21 37.33 15.39
CA THR A 640 -7.20 36.12 14.56
C THR A 640 -6.94 36.48 13.11
N LEU A 641 -5.99 35.80 12.46
CA LEU A 641 -5.85 35.82 11.00
C LEU A 641 -6.43 34.52 10.45
N THR A 642 -7.51 34.64 9.66
CA THR A 642 -8.10 33.52 8.91
C THR A 642 -7.71 33.65 7.45
N ILE A 643 -7.16 32.58 6.87
CA ILE A 643 -6.79 32.52 5.45
C ILE A 643 -7.66 31.45 4.79
N GLU A 644 -8.49 31.85 3.83
CA GLU A 644 -9.48 31.02 3.15
C GLU A 644 -8.89 30.22 1.97
N PRO A 645 -9.61 29.18 1.46
CA PRO A 645 -9.11 28.33 0.39
C PRO A 645 -8.63 29.09 -0.85
N GLY A 646 -7.61 28.54 -1.50
CA GLY A 646 -7.02 29.07 -2.72
C GLY A 646 -6.16 30.33 -2.53
N THR A 647 -6.17 30.95 -1.36
CA THR A 647 -5.44 32.21 -1.11
C THR A 647 -3.93 32.06 -1.35
N ARG A 648 -3.34 33.03 -2.05
CA ARG A 648 -1.90 33.10 -2.32
C ARG A 648 -1.27 34.19 -1.45
N VAL A 649 -0.30 33.80 -0.62
CA VAL A 649 0.46 34.66 0.29
C VAL A 649 1.92 34.65 -0.15
N MET A 650 2.36 35.77 -0.72
CA MET A 650 3.69 35.92 -1.30
C MET A 650 4.54 36.77 -0.36
N LEU A 651 5.68 36.26 0.12
CA LEU A 651 6.51 36.93 1.13
C LEU A 651 7.83 37.43 0.56
N GLY A 652 8.29 38.59 1.03
CA GLY A 652 9.56 39.17 0.64
C GLY A 652 10.78 38.40 1.16
N ASP A 653 11.95 38.77 0.63
CA ASP A 653 13.27 38.25 1.04
C ASP A 653 13.44 38.28 2.57
N LYS A 654 13.59 37.10 3.18
CA LYS A 654 13.71 36.91 4.64
C LYS A 654 12.58 37.50 5.49
N VAL A 655 11.41 37.74 4.92
CA VAL A 655 10.24 38.28 5.64
C VAL A 655 9.57 37.19 6.46
N ASN A 656 9.20 37.51 7.71
CA ASN A 656 8.56 36.61 8.66
C ASN A 656 7.14 37.06 9.04
N LEU A 657 6.30 36.07 9.35
CA LEU A 657 5.00 36.28 9.99
C LEU A 657 5.08 35.86 11.46
N VAL A 658 4.94 36.81 12.39
CA VAL A 658 4.98 36.56 13.83
C VAL A 658 3.58 36.68 14.42
N ALA A 659 2.98 35.54 14.77
CA ALA A 659 1.67 35.47 15.37
C ALA A 659 1.73 35.40 16.91
N ASN A 660 1.43 36.54 17.55
CA ASN A 660 1.09 36.59 18.97
C ASN A 660 -0.42 36.34 19.20
N GLY A 661 -1.22 36.40 18.13
CA GLY A 661 -2.63 36.01 18.11
C GLY A 661 -2.84 34.57 17.59
N LYS A 662 -4.03 34.29 17.05
CA LYS A 662 -4.39 32.97 16.49
C LYS A 662 -4.27 32.96 14.97
N LEU A 663 -3.55 32.00 14.39
CA LEU A 663 -3.51 31.77 12.95
C LEU A 663 -4.44 30.60 12.58
N VAL A 664 -5.28 30.80 11.57
CA VAL A 664 -6.15 29.76 11.00
C VAL A 664 -6.00 29.78 9.49
N VAL A 665 -5.49 28.69 8.91
CA VAL A 665 -5.37 28.51 7.46
C VAL A 665 -6.27 27.36 7.03
N ASN A 666 -7.27 27.66 6.22
CA ASN A 666 -8.32 26.73 5.81
C ASN A 666 -8.25 26.50 4.30
N GLY A 667 -7.25 25.77 3.81
CA GLY A 667 -7.25 25.32 2.42
C GLY A 667 -8.24 24.16 2.17
N SER A 668 -8.34 23.73 0.92
CA SER A 668 -8.98 22.46 0.55
C SER A 668 -8.10 21.68 -0.42
N ALA A 669 -8.38 20.40 -0.66
CA ALA A 669 -7.65 19.61 -1.66
C ALA A 669 -7.74 20.20 -3.08
N ALA A 670 -8.88 20.81 -3.41
CA ALA A 670 -9.12 21.45 -4.73
C ALA A 670 -8.52 22.86 -4.82
N ASP A 671 -8.51 23.58 -3.70
CA ASP A 671 -8.02 24.96 -3.59
C ASP A 671 -7.06 25.10 -2.38
N PRO A 672 -5.84 24.54 -2.45
CA PRO A 672 -4.87 24.71 -1.38
C PRO A 672 -4.46 26.17 -1.19
N VAL A 673 -4.17 26.57 0.05
CA VAL A 673 -3.50 27.86 0.32
C VAL A 673 -2.03 27.75 -0.08
N LEU A 674 -1.47 28.78 -0.70
CA LEU A 674 -0.05 28.81 -1.08
C LEU A 674 0.70 29.92 -0.33
N PHE A 675 1.75 29.54 0.39
CA PHE A 675 2.81 30.45 0.85
C PHE A 675 4.06 30.26 -0.02
N ASN A 676 4.55 31.36 -0.60
CA ASN A 676 5.72 31.33 -1.48
C ASN A 676 6.50 32.66 -1.42
N SER A 677 7.70 32.70 -1.98
CA SER A 677 8.51 33.91 -2.13
C SER A 677 7.96 34.85 -3.22
N LEU A 678 8.00 36.16 -2.99
CA LEU A 678 7.72 37.18 -4.01
C LEU A 678 8.71 37.15 -5.19
N ASP A 679 9.97 36.82 -4.92
CA ASP A 679 11.03 36.67 -5.91
C ASP A 679 11.60 35.25 -5.73
N PRO A 680 11.44 34.33 -6.71
CA PRO A 680 11.92 32.96 -6.59
C PRO A 680 13.42 32.83 -6.27
N ALA A 681 14.23 33.86 -6.59
CA ALA A 681 15.66 33.88 -6.26
C ALA A 681 15.96 34.37 -4.83
N LYS A 682 14.94 34.77 -4.07
CA LYS A 682 15.06 35.34 -2.72
C LYS A 682 14.05 34.67 -1.79
N PRO A 683 14.44 33.55 -1.16
CA PRO A 683 13.57 32.83 -0.26
C PRO A 683 13.11 33.71 0.93
N TRP A 684 11.91 33.44 1.40
CA TRP A 684 11.32 34.19 2.51
C TRP A 684 11.75 33.60 3.87
N GLY A 685 11.35 34.25 4.96
CA GLY A 685 11.61 33.77 6.32
C GLY A 685 10.67 32.62 6.70
N GLY A 686 10.08 32.68 7.88
CA GLY A 686 9.15 31.66 8.39
C GLY A 686 7.96 32.25 9.15
N ILE A 687 7.16 31.36 9.74
CA ILE A 687 5.99 31.65 10.54
C ILE A 687 6.31 31.34 12.01
N GLU A 688 6.18 32.32 12.89
CA GLU A 688 6.42 32.15 14.33
C GLU A 688 5.12 32.27 15.14
N LEU A 689 4.78 31.23 15.89
CA LEU A 689 3.63 31.20 16.79
C LEU A 689 4.11 31.39 18.23
N ARG A 690 3.69 32.48 18.87
CA ARG A 690 4.15 32.91 20.20
C ARG A 690 3.00 33.23 21.17
N GLY A 691 1.75 33.09 20.75
CA GLY A 691 0.57 33.65 21.42
C GLY A 691 -0.06 32.83 22.54
N ASN A 692 0.48 31.65 22.90
CA ASN A 692 -0.19 30.66 23.78
C ASN A 692 -1.63 30.28 23.33
N LEU A 693 -2.00 30.56 22.08
CA LEU A 693 -3.30 30.20 21.49
C LEU A 693 -3.10 29.07 20.47
N PRO A 694 -3.95 28.03 20.46
CA PRO A 694 -3.90 26.99 19.44
C PRO A 694 -4.18 27.57 18.05
N SER A 695 -3.25 27.35 17.12
CA SER A 695 -3.39 27.71 15.71
C SER A 695 -3.56 26.45 14.86
N SER A 696 -4.16 26.59 13.67
CA SER A 696 -4.39 25.47 12.76
C SER A 696 -4.02 25.82 11.32
N VAL A 697 -3.42 24.86 10.62
CA VAL A 697 -3.10 24.97 9.19
C VAL A 697 -3.56 23.70 8.49
N SER A 698 -4.43 23.86 7.51
CA SER A 698 -4.95 22.74 6.71
C SER A 698 -4.85 23.02 5.22
N TYR A 699 -4.49 21.98 4.43
CA TYR A 699 -4.41 22.05 2.96
C TYR A 699 -3.61 23.26 2.46
N ALA A 700 -2.35 23.36 2.90
CA ALA A 700 -1.47 24.47 2.55
C ALA A 700 -0.14 23.99 1.98
N PHE A 701 0.31 24.63 0.92
CA PHE A 701 1.68 24.53 0.42
C PHE A 701 2.53 25.65 1.00
N LEU A 702 3.70 25.31 1.51
CA LEU A 702 4.74 26.28 1.89
C LEU A 702 6.02 25.90 1.15
N THR A 703 6.52 26.84 0.35
CA THR A 703 7.65 26.64 -0.56
C THR A 703 8.64 27.80 -0.47
N ASN A 704 9.91 27.52 -0.77
CA ASN A 704 10.98 28.51 -0.85
C ASN A 704 11.12 29.43 0.39
N GLY A 705 10.88 28.91 1.58
CA GLY A 705 11.02 29.65 2.85
C GLY A 705 12.12 29.13 3.77
N GLY A 706 12.28 29.78 4.93
CA GLY A 706 13.24 29.40 5.98
C GLY A 706 14.63 30.04 5.82
N ALA A 707 14.73 31.22 5.22
CA ALA A 707 16.00 31.84 4.84
C ALA A 707 16.53 32.98 5.74
N ASP A 708 15.82 33.32 6.82
CA ASP A 708 16.27 34.35 7.75
C ASP A 708 17.28 33.78 8.76
N ASP A 709 18.56 33.84 8.41
CA ASP A 709 19.69 33.39 9.25
C ASP A 709 19.67 33.99 10.67
N SER A 710 19.02 35.15 10.87
CA SER A 710 18.88 35.74 12.23
C SER A 710 17.89 34.97 13.12
N ARG A 711 17.16 34.02 12.54
CA ARG A 711 16.15 33.16 13.16
C ARG A 711 16.56 31.69 13.20
N ALA A 712 17.83 31.40 12.90
CA ALA A 712 18.49 30.12 13.17
C ALA A 712 18.02 29.51 14.50
N PHE A 713 17.81 28.20 14.49
CA PHE A 713 17.28 27.47 15.61
C PHE A 713 17.85 26.07 15.62
N GLY A 714 18.17 25.57 16.82
CA GLY A 714 18.41 24.15 16.98
C GLY A 714 19.80 23.69 16.54
N HIS A 715 19.91 22.42 16.17
CA HIS A 715 21.15 21.71 15.85
C HIS A 715 21.64 22.00 14.43
N SER A 716 20.78 21.95 13.40
CA SER A 716 21.21 22.27 12.02
C SER A 716 21.32 23.77 11.70
N ASP A 717 21.14 24.65 12.70
CA ASP A 717 21.28 26.12 12.60
C ASP A 717 20.47 26.83 11.47
N SER A 718 19.59 26.14 10.74
CA SER A 718 18.67 26.77 9.77
C SER A 718 17.38 27.27 10.43
N GLN A 719 16.65 28.16 9.73
CA GLN A 719 15.38 28.68 10.25
C GLN A 719 14.24 27.69 9.99
N PRO A 720 13.35 27.43 10.98
CA PRO A 720 12.14 26.64 10.76
C PRO A 720 11.05 27.42 10.01
N MET A 721 10.34 26.73 9.11
CA MET A 721 9.12 27.22 8.48
C MET A 721 8.05 27.53 9.53
N PHE A 722 7.87 26.64 10.51
CA PHE A 722 7.03 26.88 11.67
C PHE A 722 7.85 26.90 12.96
N ARG A 723 7.99 28.07 13.56
CA ARG A 723 8.56 28.23 14.90
C ARG A 723 7.46 28.30 15.94
N VAL A 724 7.32 27.28 16.80
CA VAL A 724 6.24 27.22 17.81
C VAL A 724 6.81 27.33 19.22
N VAL A 725 6.49 28.41 19.93
CA VAL A 725 7.06 28.69 21.26
C VAL A 725 5.95 28.89 22.27
N ASN A 726 5.88 28.03 23.29
CA ASN A 726 4.83 28.06 24.33
C ASN A 726 3.39 28.02 23.77
N SER A 727 3.20 27.40 22.60
CA SER A 727 1.94 27.44 21.86
C SER A 727 1.59 26.05 21.33
N GLU A 728 0.43 25.95 20.68
CA GLU A 728 -0.08 24.72 20.07
C GLU A 728 -0.33 24.95 18.58
N LEU A 729 0.04 23.97 17.76
CA LEU A 729 -0.17 23.99 16.32
C LEU A 729 -0.72 22.64 15.84
N ASN A 730 -1.86 22.68 15.16
CA ASN A 730 -2.43 21.54 14.46
C ASN A 730 -2.23 21.72 12.96
N VAL A 731 -1.58 20.74 12.33
CA VAL A 731 -1.24 20.70 10.91
C VAL A 731 -1.88 19.46 10.31
N ASP A 732 -2.72 19.64 9.28
CA ASP A 732 -3.38 18.53 8.59
C ASP A 732 -3.36 18.75 7.08
N ASN A 733 -2.88 17.79 6.30
CA ASN A 733 -2.73 17.96 4.85
C ASN A 733 -1.89 19.19 4.47
N VAL A 734 -0.75 19.41 5.15
CA VAL A 734 0.18 20.49 4.82
C VAL A 734 1.41 19.94 4.12
N TYR A 735 1.90 20.70 3.15
CA TYR A 735 2.94 20.28 2.24
C TYR A 735 4.08 21.29 2.29
N LEU A 736 5.16 20.92 2.99
CA LEU A 736 6.41 21.68 2.99
C LEU A 736 7.29 21.10 1.88
N VAL A 737 7.45 21.85 0.79
CA VAL A 737 8.12 21.35 -0.42
C VAL A 737 9.20 22.33 -0.85
N ASN A 738 10.44 21.85 -1.00
CA ASN A 738 11.57 22.63 -1.54
C ASN A 738 11.77 23.95 -0.76
N ASN A 739 12.05 23.82 0.53
CA ASN A 739 12.36 24.96 1.40
C ASN A 739 13.84 24.93 1.79
N VAL A 740 14.44 26.11 1.89
CA VAL A 740 15.86 26.23 2.26
C VAL A 740 16.12 26.01 3.75
N GLY A 741 15.09 26.21 4.59
CA GLY A 741 15.15 25.93 6.02
C GLY A 741 14.39 24.66 6.40
N LYS A 742 14.45 24.31 7.69
CA LYS A 742 13.77 23.14 8.25
C LYS A 742 12.25 23.30 8.35
N GLY A 743 11.54 22.20 8.51
CA GLY A 743 10.07 22.23 8.59
C GLY A 743 9.56 22.87 9.89
N PHE A 744 9.97 22.35 11.05
CA PHE A 744 9.50 22.83 12.35
C PHE A 744 10.64 23.07 13.34
N GLY A 745 10.45 24.05 14.22
CA GLY A 745 11.36 24.33 15.33
C GLY A 745 10.54 24.75 16.55
N THR A 746 10.52 23.92 17.59
CA THR A 746 9.58 24.13 18.70
C THR A 746 10.27 24.26 20.04
N THR A 747 9.65 24.99 20.97
CA THR A 747 10.12 25.10 22.35
C THR A 747 8.94 25.14 23.30
N ASN A 748 8.86 24.13 24.18
CA ASN A 748 7.79 24.00 25.18
C ASN A 748 6.40 24.11 24.54
N ALA A 749 6.17 23.35 23.47
CA ALA A 749 4.98 23.42 22.64
C ALA A 749 4.23 22.08 22.59
N ARG A 750 3.07 22.11 21.93
CA ARG A 750 2.34 20.92 21.47
C ARG A 750 2.10 21.03 19.97
N VAL A 751 2.45 20.01 19.21
CA VAL A 751 2.25 20.02 17.76
C VAL A 751 1.60 18.71 17.33
N ARG A 752 0.57 18.80 16.50
CA ARG A 752 0.00 17.67 15.77
C ARG A 752 0.27 17.84 14.28
N ILE A 753 0.81 16.81 13.64
CA ILE A 753 1.08 16.77 12.20
C ILE A 753 0.41 15.52 11.66
N SER A 754 -0.63 15.69 10.85
CA SER A 754 -1.41 14.60 10.28
C SER A 754 -1.47 14.73 8.75
N ASN A 755 -1.51 13.60 8.04
CA ASN A 755 -1.76 13.56 6.60
C ASN A 755 -0.85 14.49 5.78
N SER A 756 0.38 14.75 6.21
CA SER A 756 1.21 15.83 5.68
C SER A 756 2.43 15.31 4.90
N VAL A 757 3.04 16.17 4.09
CA VAL A 757 4.26 15.83 3.32
C VAL A 757 5.33 16.88 3.56
N LEU A 758 6.48 16.44 4.02
CA LEU A 758 7.69 17.25 4.20
C LEU A 758 8.73 16.71 3.23
N ASN A 759 9.06 17.47 2.20
CA ASN A 759 9.95 17.01 1.13
C ASN A 759 10.96 18.07 0.75
N ASP A 760 12.22 17.66 0.62
CA ASP A 760 13.32 18.53 0.18
C ASP A 760 13.44 19.78 1.07
N LEU A 761 13.74 19.50 2.34
CA LEU A 761 13.99 20.48 3.40
C LEU A 761 15.41 20.25 3.93
N ASP A 762 15.98 21.24 4.60
CA ASP A 762 17.24 21.09 5.33
C ASP A 762 17.17 19.99 6.41
N THR A 763 16.26 20.15 7.37
CA THR A 763 15.91 19.16 8.42
C THR A 763 14.38 19.06 8.47
N GLY A 764 13.80 17.92 8.80
CA GLY A 764 12.32 17.84 8.86
C GLY A 764 11.76 18.65 10.04
N ALA A 765 12.26 18.44 11.25
CA ALA A 765 11.88 19.22 12.44
C ALA A 765 12.83 19.05 13.62
N GLU A 766 12.84 20.05 14.49
CA GLU A 766 13.46 20.00 15.81
C GLU A 766 12.47 20.34 16.92
N PHE A 767 12.21 19.37 17.80
CA PHE A 767 11.23 19.45 18.88
C PHE A 767 11.89 19.65 20.24
N GLY A 768 12.04 20.90 20.67
CA GLY A 768 12.57 21.24 21.99
C GLY A 768 11.50 21.18 23.09
N THR A 769 11.67 20.29 24.07
CA THR A 769 10.76 20.04 25.21
C THR A 769 9.29 20.07 24.80
N THR A 770 8.94 19.39 23.71
CA THR A 770 7.64 19.49 23.02
C THR A 770 6.97 18.12 22.98
N VAL A 771 5.63 18.10 23.05
CA VAL A 771 4.84 16.91 22.71
C VAL A 771 4.44 17.03 21.24
N ALA A 772 5.06 16.23 20.39
CA ALA A 772 4.71 16.13 18.98
C ALA A 772 3.93 14.83 18.74
N LYS A 773 2.77 14.93 18.08
CA LYS A 773 1.98 13.78 17.62
C LYS A 773 1.96 13.80 16.10
N ILE A 774 2.66 12.86 15.48
CA ILE A 774 2.76 12.75 14.02
C ILE A 774 2.07 11.48 13.57
N ASP A 775 1.14 11.59 12.61
CA ASP A 775 0.45 10.46 12.00
C ASP A 775 0.24 10.62 10.49
N HIS A 776 0.22 9.52 9.73
CA HIS A 776 -0.02 9.52 8.27
C HIS A 776 0.82 10.56 7.51
N THR A 777 2.10 10.72 7.88
CA THR A 777 2.96 11.80 7.37
C THR A 777 4.20 11.23 6.67
N TRP A 778 4.57 11.83 5.55
CA TRP A 778 5.74 11.45 4.75
C TRP A 778 6.84 12.50 4.85
N LEU A 779 8.02 12.08 5.31
CA LEU A 779 9.26 12.83 5.25
C LEU A 779 10.12 12.23 4.14
N MET A 780 10.51 13.05 3.17
CA MET A 780 11.21 12.57 1.98
C MET A 780 12.38 13.49 1.62
N ASN A 781 13.52 12.91 1.28
CA ASN A 781 14.66 13.62 0.71
C ASN A 781 15.16 14.78 1.60
N ILE A 782 15.30 14.55 2.91
CA ILE A 782 15.77 15.56 3.87
C ILE A 782 17.29 15.74 3.73
N GLY A 783 17.73 17.00 3.72
CA GLY A 783 19.06 17.42 3.26
C GLY A 783 19.17 17.51 1.73
N GLY A 784 18.09 17.26 1.00
CA GLY A 784 17.96 17.37 -0.45
C GLY A 784 18.13 16.05 -1.23
N PRO A 785 17.68 16.00 -2.49
CA PRO A 785 17.67 14.77 -3.29
C PRO A 785 19.09 14.37 -3.73
N GLY A 786 19.46 13.10 -3.53
CA GLY A 786 20.69 12.51 -4.07
C GLY A 786 21.42 11.59 -3.09
N THR A 787 22.48 10.93 -3.59
CA THR A 787 23.27 9.94 -2.83
C THR A 787 24.54 10.51 -2.21
N THR A 788 24.80 11.82 -2.34
CA THR A 788 26.02 12.43 -1.80
C THR A 788 25.80 12.81 -0.34
N PHE A 789 26.55 12.18 0.55
CA PHE A 789 26.57 12.54 1.97
C PHE A 789 27.21 13.91 2.17
N ILE A 790 26.54 14.73 2.96
CA ILE A 790 27.05 15.98 3.51
C ILE A 790 26.60 15.98 4.97
N ASP A 791 27.57 16.03 5.87
CA ASP A 791 27.36 16.11 7.32
C ASP A 791 26.87 17.53 7.68
N ASP A 792 25.60 17.65 8.07
CA ASP A 792 24.92 18.92 8.42
C ASP A 792 23.71 18.72 9.37
N ASP A 793 23.68 17.65 10.17
CA ASP A 793 22.57 17.30 11.09
C ASP A 793 21.18 17.28 10.38
N ASN A 794 21.15 16.73 9.15
CA ASN A 794 19.95 16.72 8.29
C ASN A 794 18.97 15.59 8.68
N ASP A 795 18.57 15.56 9.95
CA ASP A 795 17.65 14.57 10.49
C ASP A 795 16.26 14.69 9.87
N GLY A 796 15.58 13.55 9.77
CA GLY A 796 14.13 13.55 9.58
C GLY A 796 13.47 14.34 10.72
N PHE A 797 13.46 13.81 11.94
CA PHE A 797 12.99 14.53 13.13
C PHE A 797 13.92 14.37 14.33
N TYR A 798 14.28 15.50 14.94
CA TYR A 798 15.05 15.57 16.17
C TYR A 798 14.17 15.91 17.38
N PHE A 799 14.24 15.10 18.44
CA PHE A 799 13.44 15.25 19.67
C PHE A 799 14.33 15.53 20.88
N ASN A 800 14.29 16.75 21.41
CA ASN A 800 15.19 17.17 22.49
C ASN A 800 14.45 17.47 23.79
N GLY A 801 14.70 16.65 24.81
CA GLY A 801 14.20 16.86 26.18
C GLY A 801 12.70 16.57 26.37
N VAL A 802 12.29 16.50 27.64
CA VAL A 802 10.92 16.13 28.03
C VAL A 802 10.05 17.38 28.20
N HIS A 803 8.87 17.40 27.58
CA HIS A 803 7.87 18.44 27.83
C HIS A 803 7.42 18.45 29.30
N SER A 804 7.05 19.62 29.82
CA SER A 804 6.69 19.80 31.23
C SER A 804 5.55 18.90 31.75
N SER A 805 4.69 18.39 30.86
CA SER A 805 3.64 17.42 31.22
C SER A 805 4.16 16.00 31.47
N GLY A 806 5.38 15.67 31.02
CA GLY A 806 5.96 14.33 31.11
C GLY A 806 5.44 13.32 30.08
N GLU A 807 4.53 13.75 29.20
CA GLU A 807 4.03 12.98 28.05
C GLU A 807 5.14 12.71 27.03
N ALA A 808 5.04 11.58 26.34
CA ALA A 808 5.90 11.24 25.21
C ALA A 808 5.40 11.89 23.92
N SER A 809 6.34 12.25 23.04
CA SER A 809 6.02 12.44 21.64
C SER A 809 5.70 11.11 20.99
N ARG A 810 4.93 11.12 19.91
CA ARG A 810 4.50 9.91 19.21
C ARG A 810 4.59 10.10 17.70
N PHE A 811 5.24 9.16 17.03
CA PHE A 811 5.34 9.05 15.57
C PHE A 811 4.65 7.74 15.17
N GLU A 812 3.51 7.83 14.49
CA GLU A 812 2.70 6.67 14.12
C GLU A 812 2.32 6.64 12.64
N ASP A 813 2.15 5.46 12.04
CA ASP A 813 1.61 5.31 10.67
C ASP A 813 2.27 6.23 9.64
N SER A 814 3.57 6.48 9.79
CA SER A 814 4.30 7.54 9.10
C SER A 814 5.62 7.05 8.54
N PHE A 815 6.12 7.79 7.55
CA PHE A 815 7.22 7.37 6.68
C PHE A 815 8.36 8.38 6.74
N VAL A 816 9.59 7.87 6.86
CA VAL A 816 10.83 8.63 6.67
C VAL A 816 11.63 7.94 5.59
N ILE A 817 11.91 8.64 4.48
CA ILE A 817 12.52 8.04 3.29
C ILE A 817 13.61 8.97 2.76
N ASN A 818 14.84 8.46 2.64
CA ASN A 818 16.00 9.20 2.15
C ASN A 818 16.32 10.44 3.00
N THR A 819 16.95 10.25 4.15
CA THR A 819 17.53 11.34 4.96
C THR A 819 19.05 11.29 4.85
N LYS A 820 19.69 12.47 4.81
CA LYS A 820 21.16 12.56 4.77
C LYS A 820 21.83 12.32 6.12
N ASP A 821 21.03 12.28 7.18
CA ASP A 821 21.46 11.93 8.52
C ASP A 821 20.49 10.89 9.11
N ASP A 822 20.10 11.01 10.37
CA ASP A 822 19.17 10.11 11.02
C ASP A 822 17.73 10.23 10.49
N GLY A 823 16.99 9.12 10.57
CA GLY A 823 15.55 9.14 10.33
C GLY A 823 14.83 9.87 11.46
N LEU A 824 15.02 9.37 12.67
CA LEU A 824 14.57 9.99 13.91
C LEU A 824 15.76 10.06 14.86
N ASP A 825 16.08 11.24 15.38
CA ASP A 825 17.06 11.40 16.47
C ASP A 825 16.33 11.79 17.76
N GLN A 826 16.51 10.96 18.78
CA GLN A 826 16.04 11.23 20.12
C GLN A 826 17.19 11.62 21.03
N ASN A 827 17.06 12.79 21.67
CA ASN A 827 18.01 13.29 22.63
C ASN A 827 17.36 13.69 23.97
N GLY A 828 17.28 12.74 24.89
CA GLY A 828 16.69 12.97 26.22
C GLY A 828 15.17 13.20 26.24
N ALA A 829 14.46 13.04 25.13
CA ALA A 829 12.99 13.06 25.07
C ALA A 829 12.35 11.70 25.38
N LYS A 830 11.04 11.64 25.60
CA LYS A 830 10.28 10.38 25.58
C LYS A 830 9.61 10.23 24.22
N LEU A 831 9.68 9.04 23.63
CA LEU A 831 9.22 8.82 22.27
C LEU A 831 8.53 7.45 22.12
N GLU A 832 7.38 7.46 21.44
CA GLU A 832 6.65 6.27 20.99
C GLU A 832 6.72 6.23 19.45
N VAL A 833 7.23 5.15 18.88
CA VAL A 833 7.29 4.92 17.43
C VAL A 833 6.45 3.69 17.11
N VAL A 834 5.38 3.85 16.34
CA VAL A 834 4.36 2.80 16.15
C VAL A 834 3.99 2.70 14.67
N ARG A 835 4.10 1.53 14.03
CA ARG A 835 3.75 1.40 12.60
C ARG A 835 4.49 2.40 11.70
N ALA A 836 5.75 2.69 12.06
CA ALA A 836 6.60 3.58 11.29
C ALA A 836 7.35 2.82 10.18
N TRP A 837 7.61 3.48 9.08
CA TRP A 837 8.51 2.99 8.03
C TRP A 837 9.67 3.96 7.86
N ILE A 838 10.87 3.55 8.22
CA ILE A 838 12.07 4.38 8.15
C ILE A 838 13.05 3.69 7.21
N GLN A 839 13.41 4.39 6.13
CA GLN A 839 14.14 3.80 5.04
C GLN A 839 15.22 4.73 4.46
N ASN A 840 16.36 4.13 4.10
CA ASN A 840 17.46 4.78 3.38
C ASN A 840 18.00 6.03 4.09
N THR A 841 18.15 5.96 5.41
CA THR A 841 18.81 7.02 6.17
C THR A 841 20.32 6.81 6.10
N PHE A 842 21.11 7.87 6.05
CA PHE A 842 22.55 7.71 5.84
C PHE A 842 23.29 7.31 7.12
N HIS A 843 22.73 7.65 8.28
CA HIS A 843 23.15 7.19 9.61
C HIS A 843 22.10 6.22 10.18
N GLU A 844 21.51 6.51 11.33
CA GLU A 844 20.58 5.64 12.01
C GLU A 844 19.15 5.82 11.48
N GLY A 845 18.36 4.75 11.47
CA GLY A 845 16.92 4.88 11.32
C GLY A 845 16.30 5.53 12.55
N LEU A 846 16.75 5.12 13.73
CA LEU A 846 16.44 5.76 15.02
C LEU A 846 17.70 5.83 15.89
N ALA A 847 18.25 7.03 16.05
CA ALA A 847 19.28 7.32 17.04
C ALA A 847 18.62 7.66 18.39
N THR A 848 19.18 7.15 19.49
CA THR A 848 18.71 7.50 20.83
C THR A 848 19.87 7.83 21.76
N SER A 849 19.72 8.90 22.52
CA SER A 849 20.79 9.46 23.35
C SER A 849 20.26 10.07 24.66
N ASN A 850 21.21 10.30 25.56
CA ASN A 850 21.06 10.86 26.90
C ASN A 850 20.21 10.06 27.90
N SER A 851 18.89 10.15 27.89
CA SER A 851 18.07 9.49 28.93
C SER A 851 16.62 9.32 28.49
N ASN A 852 15.82 8.67 29.33
CA ASN A 852 14.39 8.35 29.15
C ASN A 852 14.11 7.12 28.29
N THR A 853 12.82 6.81 28.18
CA THR A 853 12.28 5.60 27.53
C THR A 853 11.81 5.92 26.13
N ILE A 854 12.15 5.03 25.22
CA ILE A 854 11.72 5.01 23.83
C ILE A 854 11.09 3.65 23.59
N ASN A 855 9.88 3.63 23.04
CA ASN A 855 9.19 2.40 22.71
C ASN A 855 8.92 2.37 21.21
N VAL A 856 9.30 1.27 20.57
CA VAL A 856 9.14 1.02 19.14
C VAL A 856 8.30 -0.23 18.97
N THR A 857 7.19 -0.13 18.22
CA THR A 857 6.27 -1.25 17.94
C THR A 857 5.85 -1.27 16.47
N ASP A 858 5.69 -2.47 15.91
CA ASP A 858 5.13 -2.68 14.56
C ASP A 858 5.82 -1.87 13.44
N SER A 859 7.12 -1.60 13.56
CA SER A 859 7.84 -0.67 12.68
C SER A 859 8.87 -1.36 11.79
N VAL A 860 9.24 -0.70 10.69
CA VAL A 860 10.24 -1.17 9.71
C VAL A 860 11.41 -0.20 9.63
N PHE A 861 12.63 -0.71 9.74
CA PHE A 861 13.89 0.01 9.58
C PHE A 861 14.74 -0.67 8.51
N THR A 862 15.01 -0.01 7.39
CA THR A 862 15.68 -0.66 6.26
C THR A 862 16.53 0.24 5.37
N GLY A 863 17.61 -0.28 4.81
CA GLY A 863 18.47 0.47 3.88
C GLY A 863 19.28 1.57 4.56
N SER A 864 19.27 1.66 5.89
CA SER A 864 20.03 2.65 6.65
C SER A 864 21.47 2.22 6.93
N ASN A 865 22.32 3.08 7.47
CA ASN A 865 23.62 2.62 7.99
C ASN A 865 23.37 1.74 9.21
N GLN A 866 22.51 2.22 10.10
CA GLN A 866 22.05 1.49 11.26
C GLN A 866 20.53 1.50 11.37
N GLY A 867 19.94 0.42 11.86
CA GLY A 867 18.49 0.35 12.08
C GLY A 867 18.06 1.18 13.30
N VAL A 868 18.42 0.71 14.49
CA VAL A 868 18.11 1.37 15.76
C VAL A 868 19.31 1.35 16.70
N GLU A 869 19.49 2.44 17.45
CA GLU A 869 20.66 2.65 18.30
C GLU A 869 20.28 3.07 19.73
N ALA A 870 21.00 2.53 20.71
CA ALA A 870 21.15 3.12 22.04
C ALA A 870 22.56 3.71 22.18
N GLY A 871 22.69 5.00 21.83
CA GLY A 871 23.93 5.75 21.79
C GLY A 871 24.35 6.34 23.14
N TYR A 872 24.88 7.57 23.11
CA TYR A 872 25.49 8.24 24.27
C TYR A 872 24.53 8.36 25.46
N GLY A 873 25.04 8.22 26.69
CA GLY A 873 24.26 8.39 27.92
C GLY A 873 23.54 7.12 28.35
N GLY A 874 22.27 7.21 28.70
CA GLY A 874 21.45 6.12 29.26
C GLY A 874 20.03 5.99 28.68
N PRO A 875 19.83 6.07 27.34
CA PRO A 875 18.51 5.82 26.76
C PRO A 875 18.03 4.38 27.05
N GLN A 876 16.73 4.21 27.25
CA GLN A 876 16.09 2.92 27.51
C GLN A 876 15.17 2.59 26.34
N LEU A 877 15.69 1.87 25.36
CA LEU A 877 15.01 1.55 24.11
C LEU A 877 14.33 0.18 24.21
N ASN A 878 13.01 0.14 24.06
CA ASN A 878 12.24 -1.09 23.93
C ASN A 878 11.76 -1.22 22.49
N VAL A 879 12.14 -2.29 21.80
CA VAL A 879 11.70 -2.57 20.43
C VAL A 879 10.91 -3.87 20.45
N SER A 880 9.72 -3.89 19.89
CA SER A 880 8.95 -5.13 19.78
C SER A 880 8.15 -5.22 18.50
N GLN A 881 7.86 -6.45 18.07
CA GLN A 881 7.13 -6.72 16.82
C GLN A 881 7.59 -5.80 15.68
N SER A 882 8.87 -5.79 15.33
CA SER A 882 9.40 -4.86 14.32
C SER A 882 10.38 -5.57 13.38
N VAL A 883 10.56 -5.02 12.18
CA VAL A 883 11.48 -5.56 11.17
C VAL A 883 12.65 -4.59 11.02
N VAL A 884 13.87 -5.09 11.20
CA VAL A 884 15.10 -4.33 11.03
C VAL A 884 15.97 -5.11 10.05
N ILE A 885 16.02 -4.66 8.80
CA ILE A 885 16.55 -5.44 7.68
C ILE A 885 17.34 -4.59 6.70
N ASP A 886 18.41 -5.15 6.13
CA ASP A 886 19.19 -4.49 5.07
C ASP A 886 19.78 -3.13 5.49
N ASN A 887 20.13 -2.97 6.76
CA ASN A 887 20.84 -1.78 7.23
C ASN A 887 22.35 -1.97 7.01
N GLN A 888 22.79 -1.60 5.81
CA GLN A 888 24.13 -1.81 5.26
C GLN A 888 24.70 -0.56 4.55
N ASN A 889 24.04 0.59 4.66
CA ASN A 889 24.45 1.80 3.95
C ASN A 889 25.81 2.30 4.47
N THR A 890 26.80 2.43 3.59
CA THR A 890 28.15 2.94 3.91
C THR A 890 28.49 4.22 3.14
N THR A 891 27.45 4.96 2.74
CA THR A 891 27.60 6.18 1.93
C THR A 891 28.34 7.28 2.70
N ASP A 892 28.14 7.38 4.02
CA ASP A 892 29.02 8.20 4.86
C ASP A 892 30.38 7.48 5.05
N PRO A 893 31.50 8.05 4.54
CA PRO A 893 32.82 7.47 4.72
C PRO A 893 33.32 7.52 6.17
N ALA A 894 32.72 8.32 7.05
CA ALA A 894 33.06 8.42 8.47
C ALA A 894 32.35 7.37 9.34
N SER A 895 31.23 6.81 8.88
CA SER A 895 30.48 5.73 9.56
C SER A 895 30.58 4.39 8.81
N PRO A 896 31.73 3.68 8.86
CA PRO A 896 31.89 2.39 8.18
C PRO A 896 31.20 1.22 8.89
N VAL A 897 30.59 1.46 10.05
CA VAL A 897 29.98 0.43 10.89
C VAL A 897 28.49 0.40 10.61
N THR A 898 28.01 -0.70 10.08
CA THR A 898 26.58 -0.89 9.80
C THR A 898 26.00 -1.95 10.73
N ALA A 899 24.78 -1.74 11.20
CA ALA A 899 24.13 -2.66 12.12
C ALA A 899 22.60 -2.62 12.09
N GLY A 900 21.93 -3.71 12.47
CA GLY A 900 20.50 -3.70 12.72
C GLY A 900 20.20 -2.99 14.04
N VAL A 901 20.63 -3.60 15.14
CA VAL A 901 20.51 -3.07 16.49
C VAL A 901 21.90 -2.78 17.05
N ARG A 902 22.13 -1.57 17.60
CA ARG A 902 23.44 -1.16 18.10
C ARG A 902 23.41 -0.56 19.50
N PHE A 903 24.41 -0.92 20.32
CA PHE A 903 24.74 -0.22 21.56
C PHE A 903 26.05 0.57 21.43
N GLY A 904 26.02 1.83 21.87
CA GLY A 904 27.12 2.80 21.78
C GLY A 904 27.20 3.51 20.43
N ASP A 905 27.85 4.67 20.36
CA ASP A 905 27.86 5.53 19.17
C ASP A 905 29.01 5.28 18.18
N GLY A 906 28.81 5.71 16.93
CA GLY A 906 29.72 5.61 15.76
C GLY A 906 31.09 6.25 15.92
N TYR A 907 31.18 7.25 16.80
CA TYR A 907 32.33 8.12 16.94
C TYR A 907 33.39 7.47 17.84
N ASP A 908 34.67 7.80 17.63
CA ASP A 908 35.81 7.13 18.24
C ASP A 908 35.95 7.37 19.77
N GLY A 909 35.07 6.76 20.56
CA GLY A 909 35.33 6.09 21.84
C GLY A 909 36.13 6.82 22.92
N SER A 910 36.23 8.15 22.92
CA SER A 910 37.23 8.82 23.77
C SER A 910 36.70 9.48 25.06
N THR A 911 35.38 9.64 25.28
CA THR A 911 34.89 10.24 26.55
C THR A 911 33.48 9.88 27.04
N GLY A 912 32.70 9.03 26.36
CA GLY A 912 31.27 8.81 26.69
C GLY A 912 30.99 7.84 27.86
N ALA A 913 29.92 8.10 28.62
CA ALA A 913 29.37 7.16 29.60
C ALA A 913 28.14 6.45 28.99
N TYR A 914 28.36 5.32 28.33
CA TYR A 914 27.29 4.49 27.76
C TYR A 914 26.71 3.57 28.85
N THR A 915 25.47 3.86 29.22
CA THR A 915 24.67 3.21 30.27
C THR A 915 23.26 2.88 29.78
N GLY A 916 23.04 3.02 28.47
CA GLY A 916 21.77 2.71 27.82
C GLY A 916 21.45 1.21 27.85
N HIS A 917 20.23 0.89 27.45
CA HIS A 917 19.74 -0.48 27.38
C HIS A 917 18.81 -0.63 26.18
N ILE A 918 18.95 -1.74 25.45
CA ILE A 918 18.01 -2.17 24.42
C ILE A 918 17.34 -3.47 24.88
N ASN A 919 16.02 -3.44 25.01
CA ASN A 919 15.19 -4.63 25.16
C ASN A 919 14.44 -4.88 23.85
N ALA A 920 14.72 -5.98 23.17
CA ALA A 920 14.15 -6.32 21.88
C ALA A 920 13.43 -7.68 21.93
N GLU A 921 12.16 -7.72 21.51
CA GLU A 921 11.37 -8.95 21.51
C GLU A 921 10.49 -9.09 20.26
N TYR A 922 10.43 -10.29 19.66
CA TYR A 922 9.64 -10.55 18.44
C TYR A 922 10.08 -9.73 17.23
N LEU A 923 11.38 -9.43 17.12
CA LEU A 923 11.94 -8.76 15.95
C LEU A 923 12.27 -9.74 14.84
N VAL A 924 12.33 -9.22 13.63
CA VAL A 924 13.09 -9.83 12.54
C VAL A 924 14.33 -8.99 12.28
N LEU A 925 15.51 -9.54 12.58
CA LEU A 925 16.83 -8.97 12.32
C LEU A 925 17.49 -9.79 11.21
N PHE A 926 17.62 -9.24 10.01
CA PHE A 926 18.14 -9.99 8.87
C PHE A 926 18.90 -9.11 7.90
N ASP A 927 19.92 -9.66 7.23
CA ASP A 927 20.71 -8.99 6.18
C ASP A 927 21.24 -7.59 6.56
N ASN A 928 21.40 -7.29 7.85
CA ASN A 928 22.10 -6.08 8.27
C ASN A 928 23.62 -6.33 8.25
N GLY A 929 24.44 -5.27 8.24
CA GLY A 929 25.90 -5.45 8.22
C GLY A 929 26.40 -6.26 9.42
N ASP A 930 25.82 -5.96 10.58
CA ASP A 930 25.86 -6.74 11.82
C ASP A 930 24.43 -6.75 12.36
N ASN A 931 23.77 -7.89 12.58
CA ASN A 931 22.37 -7.83 13.03
C ASN A 931 22.28 -7.26 14.43
N VAL A 932 23.25 -7.61 15.27
CA VAL A 932 23.33 -7.17 16.66
C VAL A 932 24.75 -6.73 16.96
N ARG A 933 24.94 -5.43 17.09
CA ARG A 933 26.23 -4.85 17.47
C ARG A 933 26.22 -4.40 18.92
N ASN A 934 26.67 -5.27 19.81
CA ASN A 934 26.80 -4.93 21.23
C ASN A 934 28.21 -4.38 21.52
N TYR A 935 28.59 -3.21 20.99
CA TYR A 935 29.95 -2.71 21.15
C TYR A 935 30.09 -1.19 21.00
N ASP A 936 30.56 -0.53 22.06
CA ASP A 936 30.74 0.92 22.14
C ASP A 936 32.18 1.41 21.84
N GLY A 937 33.12 0.51 21.54
CA GLY A 937 34.52 0.86 21.30
C GLY A 937 35.38 1.14 22.54
N THR A 938 34.79 1.25 23.75
CA THR A 938 35.52 1.64 24.97
C THR A 938 36.08 0.44 25.74
N ILE A 939 35.48 -0.74 25.58
CA ILE A 939 35.94 -2.01 26.18
C ILE A 939 36.39 -3.02 25.11
N PRO A 940 37.05 -4.14 25.47
CA PRO A 940 37.55 -5.13 24.49
C PRO A 940 36.53 -6.18 24.01
N GLY A 941 35.21 -5.99 24.20
CA GLY A 941 34.19 -6.95 23.79
C GLY A 941 32.77 -6.51 24.16
N PRO A 942 31.77 -7.40 24.09
CA PRO A 942 30.38 -7.04 24.32
C PRO A 942 30.08 -6.46 25.70
N GLN A 943 29.21 -5.45 25.75
CA GLN A 943 28.76 -4.85 27.02
C GLN A 943 27.65 -5.73 27.61
N ALA A 944 27.94 -6.35 28.77
CA ALA A 944 26.98 -7.24 29.42
C ALA A 944 25.72 -6.48 29.87
N GLY A 945 24.55 -6.98 29.45
CA GLY A 945 23.25 -6.39 29.80
C GLY A 945 22.94 -5.07 29.07
N ALA A 946 23.66 -4.73 28.00
CA ALA A 946 23.34 -3.56 27.18
C ALA A 946 22.27 -3.83 26.13
N ILE A 947 22.24 -5.07 25.59
CA ILE A 947 21.25 -5.52 24.61
C ILE A 947 20.71 -6.87 25.08
N GLU A 948 19.39 -6.98 25.16
CA GLU A 948 18.64 -8.21 25.36
C GLU A 948 17.74 -8.44 24.15
N ILE A 949 17.97 -9.52 23.40
CA ILE A 949 17.14 -9.92 22.26
C ILE A 949 16.55 -11.29 22.56
N THR A 950 15.22 -11.36 22.62
CA THR A 950 14.50 -12.61 22.93
C THR A 950 13.37 -12.83 21.92
N ARG A 951 12.95 -14.09 21.75
CA ARG A 951 11.83 -14.51 20.87
C ARG A 951 11.86 -13.89 19.47
N SER A 952 13.05 -13.62 18.94
CA SER A 952 13.26 -12.88 17.69
C SER A 952 13.93 -13.78 16.65
N LEU A 953 13.73 -13.49 15.37
CA LEU A 953 14.50 -14.08 14.29
C LEU A 953 15.80 -13.28 14.15
N ALA A 954 16.91 -13.84 14.61
CA ALA A 954 18.21 -13.19 14.60
C ALA A 954 19.30 -14.24 14.38
N ASN A 955 20.01 -14.16 13.25
CA ASN A 955 21.15 -15.02 12.93
C ASN A 955 22.46 -14.34 13.33
N ASP A 956 22.61 -14.02 14.61
CA ASP A 956 23.75 -13.29 15.16
C ASP A 956 24.40 -14.02 16.36
N ALA A 957 25.71 -13.87 16.52
CA ALA A 957 26.44 -14.43 17.66
C ALA A 957 26.15 -13.71 18.97
N ASP A 958 25.77 -12.42 18.92
CA ASP A 958 25.41 -11.63 20.10
C ASP A 958 23.95 -11.85 20.54
N ALA A 959 23.10 -12.42 19.67
CA ALA A 959 21.70 -12.79 19.96
C ALA A 959 21.56 -14.17 20.65
N THR A 960 22.24 -14.37 21.79
CA THR A 960 22.44 -15.71 22.39
C THR A 960 21.24 -16.34 23.12
N ASP A 961 20.10 -15.65 23.24
CA ASP A 961 18.94 -16.19 23.95
C ASP A 961 18.35 -17.43 23.21
N PRO A 962 18.10 -18.55 23.91
CA PRO A 962 17.63 -19.79 23.27
C PRO A 962 16.20 -19.72 22.72
N THR A 963 15.45 -18.66 23.02
CA THR A 963 14.12 -18.43 22.44
C THR A 963 14.18 -17.79 21.05
N ASN A 964 15.35 -17.32 20.62
CA ASN A 964 15.55 -16.76 19.29
C ASN A 964 15.54 -17.86 18.22
N LEU A 965 15.04 -17.50 17.05
CA LEU A 965 15.00 -18.33 15.85
C LEU A 965 16.12 -17.94 14.89
N SER A 966 16.43 -18.85 13.99
CA SER A 966 17.32 -18.61 12.84
C SER A 966 16.66 -19.07 11.56
N GLY A 967 17.10 -18.54 10.43
CA GLY A 967 16.56 -18.85 9.12
C GLY A 967 16.49 -17.61 8.26
N VAL A 968 15.97 -17.77 7.04
CA VAL A 968 15.77 -16.68 6.09
C VAL A 968 14.31 -16.26 6.16
N PRO A 969 14.00 -15.02 6.56
CA PRO A 969 12.63 -14.54 6.56
C PRO A 969 12.11 -14.44 5.13
N VAL A 970 10.80 -14.66 4.97
CA VAL A 970 10.10 -14.52 3.69
C VAL A 970 8.96 -13.55 3.91
N PHE A 971 8.94 -12.46 3.14
CA PHE A 971 8.02 -11.36 3.32
C PHE A 971 7.08 -11.17 2.14
N ASP A 972 5.88 -10.67 2.41
CA ASP A 972 5.06 -10.00 1.39
C ASP A 972 5.65 -8.61 1.03
N ALA A 973 5.00 -7.87 0.14
CA ALA A 973 5.45 -6.53 -0.27
C ALA A 973 5.41 -5.47 0.85
N THR A 974 4.75 -5.76 1.98
CA THR A 974 4.55 -4.86 3.13
C THR A 974 5.41 -5.23 4.35
N MET A 975 6.32 -6.19 4.21
CA MET A 975 7.20 -6.73 5.28
C MET A 975 6.46 -7.51 6.37
N HIS A 976 5.29 -8.07 6.09
CA HIS A 976 4.72 -9.12 6.93
C HIS A 976 5.30 -10.47 6.54
N LEU A 977 5.60 -11.31 7.54
CA LEU A 977 6.07 -12.66 7.27
C LEU A 977 4.97 -13.48 6.61
N LEU A 978 5.34 -14.23 5.57
CA LEU A 978 4.48 -15.22 4.91
C LEU A 978 4.53 -16.57 5.66
N ARG A 979 3.54 -17.45 5.47
CA ARG A 979 3.36 -18.65 6.34
C ARG A 979 4.54 -19.61 6.41
N PHE A 980 5.33 -19.65 5.34
CA PHE A 980 6.49 -20.51 5.19
C PHE A 980 7.75 -19.92 5.83
N SER A 981 7.67 -18.68 6.32
CA SER A 981 8.79 -18.02 6.95
C SER A 981 9.06 -18.58 8.37
N PRO A 982 10.34 -18.74 8.76
CA PRO A 982 10.70 -18.80 10.17
C PRO A 982 10.06 -17.63 10.93
N GLY A 983 9.47 -17.91 12.09
CA GLY A 983 8.86 -16.89 12.94
C GLY A 983 7.38 -16.59 12.68
N TYR A 984 6.77 -17.15 11.63
CA TYR A 984 5.36 -16.89 11.28
C TYR A 984 4.34 -17.25 12.38
N ASN A 985 4.63 -18.26 13.20
CA ASN A 985 3.77 -18.66 14.33
C ASN A 985 4.49 -18.50 15.69
N SER A 986 5.41 -17.53 15.80
CA SER A 986 6.29 -17.38 16.97
C SER A 986 6.37 -15.96 17.52
N GLY A 987 5.53 -15.06 17.01
CA GLY A 987 5.24 -13.75 17.59
C GLY A 987 4.31 -13.82 18.81
N PRO A 988 3.84 -12.66 19.30
CA PRO A 988 2.88 -12.58 20.39
C PRO A 988 1.63 -13.41 20.11
N GLU A 989 1.18 -14.16 21.12
CA GLU A 989 -0.05 -14.97 21.04
C GLU A 989 -0.07 -16.02 19.89
N GLY A 990 1.11 -16.38 19.36
CA GLY A 990 1.24 -17.32 18.23
C GLY A 990 0.99 -16.70 16.86
N MET A 991 0.92 -15.37 16.76
CA MET A 991 0.85 -14.61 15.51
C MET A 991 2.25 -14.48 14.88
N PRO A 992 2.38 -13.94 13.65
CA PRO A 992 3.69 -13.61 13.08
C PRO A 992 4.50 -12.65 13.95
N MET A 993 5.81 -12.91 14.06
CA MET A 993 6.78 -11.94 14.59
C MET A 993 7.14 -10.89 13.54
N GLY A 994 7.93 -9.88 13.90
CA GLY A 994 8.11 -8.70 13.07
C GLY A 994 6.81 -7.90 13.05
N ARG A 995 6.31 -7.54 11.87
CA ARG A 995 5.07 -6.76 11.72
C ARG A 995 3.84 -7.48 12.29
N ALA A 996 2.98 -6.75 12.99
CA ALA A 996 1.72 -7.26 13.51
C ALA A 996 0.67 -7.36 12.40
N ILE A 997 -0.09 -8.46 12.38
CA ILE A 997 -1.22 -8.61 11.47
C ILE A 997 -2.31 -7.58 11.81
N PRO A 998 -2.71 -6.71 10.87
CA PRO A 998 -3.77 -5.74 11.11
C PRO A 998 -5.09 -6.43 11.46
N ALA A 999 -5.76 -5.94 12.49
CA ALA A 999 -7.09 -6.42 12.86
C ALA A 999 -8.17 -5.53 12.25
N VAL A 1000 -9.28 -6.14 11.84
CA VAL A 1000 -10.54 -5.45 11.57
C VAL A 1000 -11.20 -5.16 12.91
N GLU A 1001 -11.53 -3.90 13.16
CA GLU A 1001 -12.22 -3.49 14.38
C GLU A 1001 -13.71 -3.28 14.15
N LEU A 1002 -14.52 -3.73 15.10
CA LEU A 1002 -15.94 -3.45 15.18
C LEU A 1002 -16.25 -2.92 16.58
N THR A 1003 -16.84 -1.73 16.66
CA THR A 1003 -17.40 -1.23 17.92
C THR A 1003 -18.81 -1.77 18.08
N LEU A 1004 -19.01 -2.58 19.12
CA LEU A 1004 -20.30 -3.12 19.51
C LEU A 1004 -20.96 -2.14 20.48
N THR A 1005 -22.09 -1.59 20.10
CA THR A 1005 -22.84 -0.62 20.91
C THR A 1005 -23.96 -1.30 21.69
N PRO A 1006 -24.25 -0.82 22.92
CA PRO A 1006 -25.49 -1.14 23.61
C PRO A 1006 -26.73 -0.79 22.80
N VAL A 1007 -27.86 -1.45 23.10
CA VAL A 1007 -29.18 -0.99 22.65
C VAL A 1007 -29.34 0.49 23.00
N SER A 1008 -29.72 1.29 22.01
CA SER A 1008 -30.00 2.70 22.18
C SER A 1008 -31.24 2.90 23.05
N ASP A 1009 -31.09 3.64 24.16
CA ASP A 1009 -32.23 4.13 24.95
C ASP A 1009 -32.81 5.44 24.33
N LEU A 1010 -32.35 5.87 23.15
CA LEU A 1010 -32.82 7.10 22.49
C LEU A 1010 -34.26 6.91 22.01
N PRO A 1011 -35.23 7.64 22.56
CA PRO A 1011 -36.61 7.57 22.08
C PRO A 1011 -36.65 8.06 20.63
N GLY A 1012 -37.12 7.22 19.72
CA GLY A 1012 -37.22 7.54 18.29
C GLY A 1012 -36.19 6.85 17.41
N ASP A 1013 -35.18 6.19 17.98
CA ASP A 1013 -34.21 5.36 17.26
C ASP A 1013 -34.82 3.95 17.06
N PHE A 1014 -35.48 3.73 15.93
CA PHE A 1014 -36.26 2.52 15.68
C PHE A 1014 -35.47 1.43 14.96
N ASN A 1015 -34.36 1.79 14.32
CA ASN A 1015 -33.39 0.88 13.71
C ASN A 1015 -32.27 0.48 14.68
N GLU A 1016 -32.21 1.09 15.88
CA GLU A 1016 -31.25 0.85 16.96
C GLU A 1016 -29.80 1.13 16.53
N ASP A 1017 -29.59 2.10 15.63
CA ASP A 1017 -28.26 2.45 15.11
C ASP A 1017 -27.53 3.52 15.96
N GLY A 1018 -28.18 4.04 17.01
CA GLY A 1018 -27.64 5.02 17.93
C GLY A 1018 -27.87 6.47 17.49
N SER A 1019 -28.59 6.70 16.40
CA SER A 1019 -29.03 8.02 15.92
C SER A 1019 -30.55 8.06 15.76
N VAL A 1020 -31.12 9.26 15.79
CA VAL A 1020 -32.50 9.49 15.37
C VAL A 1020 -32.41 10.34 14.12
N ASP A 1021 -32.78 9.79 12.96
CA ASP A 1021 -32.65 10.47 11.67
C ASP A 1021 -33.80 10.19 10.70
N SER A 1022 -33.63 10.57 9.42
CA SER A 1022 -34.67 10.38 8.39
C SER A 1022 -35.08 8.93 8.16
N THR A 1023 -34.20 7.97 8.48
CA THR A 1023 -34.46 6.53 8.42
C THR A 1023 -35.53 6.14 9.45
N ASP A 1024 -35.43 6.67 10.67
CA ASP A 1024 -36.42 6.44 11.72
C ASP A 1024 -37.77 7.08 11.40
N ILE A 1025 -37.76 8.26 10.78
CA ILE A 1025 -38.97 8.89 10.25
C ILE A 1025 -39.64 7.95 9.25
N GLY A 1026 -38.86 7.36 8.34
CA GLY A 1026 -39.34 6.37 7.39
C GLY A 1026 -39.96 5.15 8.07
N LEU A 1027 -39.31 4.62 9.12
CA LEU A 1027 -39.78 3.45 9.86
C LEU A 1027 -41.09 3.70 10.61
N ILE A 1028 -41.25 4.86 11.27
CA ILE A 1028 -42.52 5.19 11.93
C ILE A 1028 -43.63 5.48 10.92
N CYS A 1029 -43.33 6.14 9.80
CA CYS A 1029 -44.32 6.34 8.75
C CYS A 1029 -44.81 5.00 8.17
N ALA A 1030 -43.89 4.05 7.94
CA ALA A 1030 -44.25 2.70 7.52
C ALA A 1030 -45.12 2.00 8.59
N ALA A 1031 -44.72 2.07 9.86
CA ALA A 1031 -45.47 1.48 10.97
C ALA A 1031 -46.90 2.06 11.11
N ILE A 1032 -47.07 3.37 10.90
CA ILE A 1032 -48.38 4.04 10.91
C ILE A 1032 -49.25 3.56 9.75
N ARG A 1033 -48.69 3.49 8.53
CA ARG A 1033 -49.42 3.00 7.34
C ARG A 1033 -49.85 1.54 7.49
N ASP A 1034 -49.01 0.72 8.12
CA ASP A 1034 -49.27 -0.69 8.37
C ASP A 1034 -50.15 -0.94 9.62
N GLN A 1035 -50.54 0.11 10.34
CA GLN A 1035 -51.31 0.03 11.60
C GLN A 1035 -50.62 -0.86 12.64
N SER A 1036 -49.30 -0.70 12.76
CA SER A 1036 -48.48 -1.43 13.73
C SER A 1036 -48.99 -1.23 15.16
N THR A 1037 -48.91 -2.27 15.97
CA THR A 1037 -49.16 -2.20 17.43
C THR A 1037 -47.87 -2.38 18.23
N ASP A 1038 -46.72 -2.24 17.56
CA ASP A 1038 -45.42 -2.35 18.21
C ASP A 1038 -45.17 -1.12 19.07
N SER A 1039 -45.02 -1.33 20.39
CA SER A 1039 -44.85 -0.26 21.37
C SER A 1039 -43.56 0.53 21.17
N LYS A 1040 -42.60 0.04 20.37
CA LYS A 1040 -41.38 0.80 20.08
C LYS A 1040 -41.68 2.10 19.32
N TYR A 1041 -42.73 2.14 18.50
CA TYR A 1041 -43.13 3.33 17.75
C TYR A 1041 -44.11 4.25 18.52
N ASP A 1042 -44.51 3.89 19.74
CA ASP A 1042 -45.42 4.68 20.59
C ASP A 1042 -44.61 5.68 21.44
N LEU A 1043 -44.12 6.73 20.80
CA LEU A 1043 -43.31 7.77 21.45
C LEU A 1043 -44.11 8.65 22.41
N THR A 1044 -45.43 8.72 22.23
CA THR A 1044 -46.32 9.47 23.13
C THR A 1044 -46.70 8.68 24.40
N GLY A 1045 -46.52 7.36 24.37
CA GLY A 1045 -46.82 6.44 25.47
C GLY A 1045 -48.31 6.27 25.74
N ASP A 1046 -49.16 6.53 24.73
CA ASP A 1046 -50.62 6.50 24.87
C ASP A 1046 -51.25 5.15 24.48
N GLY A 1047 -50.43 4.22 23.99
CA GLY A 1047 -50.79 2.88 23.58
C GLY A 1047 -51.19 2.74 22.12
N ASN A 1048 -51.06 3.80 21.29
CA ASN A 1048 -51.40 3.77 19.86
C ASN A 1048 -50.25 4.33 19.02
N VAL A 1049 -49.79 3.57 18.02
CA VAL A 1049 -48.85 4.09 17.01
C VAL A 1049 -49.62 4.92 16.00
N SER A 1050 -49.36 6.22 15.96
CA SER A 1050 -50.15 7.20 15.22
C SER A 1050 -49.33 8.39 14.73
N LEU A 1051 -49.95 9.29 13.96
CA LEU A 1051 -49.31 10.54 13.57
C LEU A 1051 -48.86 11.40 14.76
N ALA A 1052 -49.42 11.20 15.96
CA ALA A 1052 -48.96 11.91 17.15
C ALA A 1052 -47.54 11.46 17.58
N ASP A 1053 -47.17 10.21 17.30
CA ASP A 1053 -45.85 9.66 17.59
C ASP A 1053 -44.83 10.10 16.54
N HIS A 1054 -45.23 10.14 15.27
CA HIS A 1054 -44.44 10.77 14.22
C HIS A 1054 -44.18 12.25 14.54
N ASP A 1055 -45.21 13.01 14.91
CA ASP A 1055 -45.04 14.42 15.23
C ASP A 1055 -44.16 14.61 16.49
N ASN A 1056 -44.22 13.68 17.46
CA ASN A 1056 -43.28 13.64 18.58
C ASN A 1056 -41.84 13.38 18.13
N LEU A 1057 -41.62 12.46 17.19
CA LEU A 1057 -40.30 12.18 16.62
C LEU A 1057 -39.69 13.46 16.02
N ILE A 1058 -40.44 14.19 15.19
CA ILE A 1058 -39.97 15.41 14.52
C ILE A 1058 -39.72 16.55 15.52
N GLU A 1059 -40.72 16.88 16.35
CA GLU A 1059 -40.68 18.10 17.15
C GLU A 1059 -39.94 17.92 18.48
N VAL A 1060 -39.90 16.70 19.03
CA VAL A 1060 -39.34 16.43 20.36
C VAL A 1060 -38.00 15.71 20.26
N GLN A 1061 -37.93 14.62 19.50
CA GLN A 1061 -36.71 13.79 19.47
C GLN A 1061 -35.65 14.39 18.55
N LEU A 1062 -36.04 14.74 17.32
CA LEU A 1062 -35.18 15.43 16.35
C LEU A 1062 -35.03 16.93 16.65
N ASN A 1063 -35.96 17.49 17.43
CA ASN A 1063 -36.01 18.92 17.75
C ASN A 1063 -35.90 19.80 16.48
N THR A 1064 -36.64 19.40 15.44
CA THR A 1064 -36.76 20.13 14.17
C THR A 1064 -38.22 20.48 13.86
N THR A 1065 -38.52 20.90 12.63
CA THR A 1065 -39.84 21.30 12.16
C THR A 1065 -40.20 20.57 10.86
N PHE A 1066 -41.49 20.41 10.60
CA PHE A 1066 -41.97 19.90 9.32
C PHE A 1066 -41.51 20.82 8.18
N GLY A 1067 -40.90 20.23 7.16
CA GLY A 1067 -40.35 20.97 6.03
C GLY A 1067 -38.83 20.95 5.94
N ASP A 1068 -38.13 20.71 7.06
CA ASP A 1068 -36.67 20.56 7.12
C ASP A 1068 -36.28 19.18 6.54
N ALA A 1069 -36.06 19.13 5.24
CA ALA A 1069 -35.84 17.90 4.48
C ALA A 1069 -34.40 17.38 4.63
N ASN A 1070 -33.45 18.25 4.95
CA ASN A 1070 -32.04 17.88 5.15
C ASN A 1070 -31.66 17.66 6.64
N LEU A 1071 -32.61 17.91 7.56
CA LEU A 1071 -32.47 17.80 9.02
C LEU A 1071 -31.37 18.73 9.59
N ASP A 1072 -31.16 19.90 8.99
CA ASP A 1072 -30.20 20.90 9.49
C ASP A 1072 -30.75 21.78 10.62
N GLY A 1073 -32.01 21.55 11.00
CA GLY A 1073 -32.74 22.25 12.07
C GLY A 1073 -33.50 23.48 11.58
N GLN A 1074 -33.50 23.77 10.28
CA GLN A 1074 -34.24 24.88 9.68
C GLN A 1074 -35.05 24.39 8.47
N PHE A 1075 -36.27 24.92 8.32
CA PHE A 1075 -37.02 24.76 7.09
C PHE A 1075 -36.83 26.02 6.24
N ASP A 1076 -36.07 25.94 5.14
CA ASP A 1076 -35.77 27.09 4.28
C ASP A 1076 -35.82 26.76 2.77
N SER A 1077 -35.22 27.63 1.94
CA SER A 1077 -35.19 27.44 0.49
C SER A 1077 -34.37 26.23 0.02
N ALA A 1078 -33.36 25.80 0.78
CA ALA A 1078 -32.54 24.63 0.48
C ALA A 1078 -33.36 23.34 0.55
N ASP A 1079 -34.26 23.21 1.52
CA ASP A 1079 -35.16 22.07 1.64
C ASP A 1079 -36.14 21.99 0.47
N LEU A 1080 -36.74 23.13 0.11
CA LEU A 1080 -37.63 23.20 -1.04
C LEU A 1080 -36.91 22.81 -2.33
N VAL A 1081 -35.67 23.25 -2.51
CA VAL A 1081 -34.85 22.83 -3.66
C VAL A 1081 -34.59 21.32 -3.62
N LEU A 1082 -34.25 20.77 -2.46
CA LEU A 1082 -33.98 19.34 -2.28
C LEU A 1082 -35.19 18.48 -2.67
N VAL A 1083 -36.39 18.77 -2.12
CA VAL A 1083 -37.59 17.97 -2.39
C VAL A 1083 -38.12 18.15 -3.82
N PHE A 1084 -38.00 19.35 -4.41
CA PHE A 1084 -38.39 19.54 -5.82
C PHE A 1084 -37.41 18.91 -6.80
N ALA A 1085 -36.12 18.81 -6.45
CA ALA A 1085 -35.13 18.10 -7.26
C ALA A 1085 -35.42 16.59 -7.33
N ALA A 1086 -36.07 16.01 -6.30
CA ALA A 1086 -36.52 14.62 -6.32
C ALA A 1086 -37.64 14.35 -7.34
N GLY A 1087 -38.34 15.39 -7.83
CA GLY A 1087 -39.32 15.27 -8.92
C GLY A 1087 -40.61 14.51 -8.56
N LYS A 1088 -40.93 14.37 -7.27
CA LYS A 1088 -42.10 13.61 -6.78
C LYS A 1088 -43.36 14.44 -6.50
N TYR A 1089 -43.27 15.78 -6.51
CA TYR A 1089 -44.41 16.67 -6.20
C TYR A 1089 -45.61 16.48 -7.14
N GLU A 1090 -46.79 16.17 -6.58
CA GLU A 1090 -48.06 15.96 -7.32
C GLU A 1090 -47.95 14.91 -8.44
N ASN A 1091 -47.01 13.96 -8.31
CA ASN A 1091 -46.79 12.90 -9.29
C ASN A 1091 -47.54 11.63 -8.90
N GLU A 1092 -48.72 11.40 -9.48
CA GLU A 1092 -49.57 10.22 -9.20
C GLU A 1092 -48.92 8.85 -9.54
N LEU A 1093 -47.77 8.83 -10.23
CA LEU A 1093 -47.00 7.61 -10.54
C LEU A 1093 -45.79 7.40 -9.61
N ALA A 1094 -45.43 8.40 -8.79
CA ALA A 1094 -44.41 8.25 -7.77
C ALA A 1094 -45.09 7.70 -6.49
N THR A 1095 -44.92 6.42 -6.22
CA THR A 1095 -45.25 5.85 -4.90
C THR A 1095 -44.00 5.88 -4.01
N ASP A 1096 -44.19 5.90 -2.70
CA ASP A 1096 -43.13 5.73 -1.70
C ASP A 1096 -42.14 6.91 -1.63
N ALA A 1097 -42.66 8.14 -1.50
CA ALA A 1097 -41.83 9.29 -1.10
C ALA A 1097 -41.35 9.12 0.36
N VAL A 1098 -40.11 9.51 0.64
CA VAL A 1098 -39.55 9.57 2.01
C VAL A 1098 -39.42 11.01 2.50
N TRP A 1099 -39.01 11.21 3.77
CA TRP A 1099 -38.89 12.53 4.40
C TRP A 1099 -38.09 13.55 3.56
N ALA A 1100 -36.89 13.17 3.12
CA ALA A 1100 -36.01 14.02 2.31
C ALA A 1100 -36.54 14.30 0.89
N GLU A 1101 -37.59 13.60 0.46
CA GLU A 1101 -38.27 13.78 -0.81
C GLU A 1101 -39.64 14.47 -0.67
N GLY A 1102 -40.04 14.82 0.57
CA GLY A 1102 -41.19 15.65 0.87
C GLY A 1102 -42.40 14.94 1.51
N ASP A 1103 -42.33 13.65 1.88
CA ASP A 1103 -43.39 13.00 2.67
C ASP A 1103 -43.32 13.45 4.14
N TRP A 1104 -43.98 14.55 4.47
CA TRP A 1104 -43.98 15.14 5.81
C TRP A 1104 -45.25 14.77 6.60
N ASN A 1105 -46.23 14.15 5.96
CA ASN A 1105 -47.48 13.71 6.57
C ASN A 1105 -47.59 12.18 6.75
N CYS A 1106 -46.60 11.41 6.30
CA CYS A 1106 -46.50 9.94 6.33
C CYS A 1106 -47.47 9.19 5.39
N ASP A 1107 -48.09 9.81 4.39
CA ASP A 1107 -48.99 9.11 3.46
C ASP A 1107 -48.28 8.43 2.28
N GLY A 1108 -46.94 8.53 2.22
CA GLY A 1108 -46.10 7.93 1.18
C GLY A 1108 -46.08 8.73 -0.12
N LYS A 1109 -46.57 9.98 -0.11
CA LYS A 1109 -46.59 10.88 -1.26
C LYS A 1109 -45.99 12.23 -0.87
N PHE A 1110 -45.57 12.97 -1.90
CA PHE A 1110 -45.26 14.39 -1.77
C PHE A 1110 -46.29 15.19 -2.56
N ASP A 1111 -47.26 15.78 -1.88
CA ASP A 1111 -48.32 16.58 -2.49
C ASP A 1111 -48.60 17.90 -1.74
N THR A 1112 -49.62 18.65 -2.18
CA THR A 1112 -49.97 19.93 -1.55
C THR A 1112 -50.25 19.82 -0.04
N GLN A 1113 -50.68 18.67 0.47
CA GLN A 1113 -50.95 18.44 1.89
C GLN A 1113 -49.68 18.44 2.74
N ASP A 1114 -48.56 17.95 2.22
CA ASP A 1114 -47.24 18.02 2.90
C ASP A 1114 -46.77 19.45 3.04
N LEU A 1115 -46.82 20.21 1.95
CA LEU A 1115 -46.50 21.64 1.99
C LEU A 1115 -47.41 22.39 2.98
N VAL A 1116 -48.70 22.08 2.98
CA VAL A 1116 -49.64 22.67 3.96
C VAL A 1116 -49.25 22.30 5.38
N LYS A 1117 -48.87 21.04 5.66
CA LYS A 1117 -48.42 20.61 6.99
C LYS A 1117 -47.17 21.36 7.44
N ALA A 1118 -46.15 21.43 6.58
CA ALA A 1118 -44.91 22.18 6.86
C ALA A 1118 -45.16 23.67 7.12
N PHE A 1119 -45.95 24.34 6.27
CA PHE A 1119 -46.27 25.76 6.48
C PHE A 1119 -47.21 26.02 7.67
N GLN A 1120 -48.05 25.06 8.06
CA GLN A 1120 -48.88 25.16 9.27
C GLN A 1120 -48.07 25.03 10.55
N ALA A 1121 -47.00 24.21 10.54
CA ALA A 1121 -46.05 24.13 11.64
C ALA A 1121 -45.32 25.46 11.87
N GLY A 1122 -45.22 26.29 10.82
CA GLY A 1122 -44.77 27.68 10.93
C GLY A 1122 -43.25 27.85 11.07
N GLY A 1123 -42.48 26.81 10.74
CA GLY A 1123 -41.02 26.77 10.86
C GLY A 1123 -40.24 27.39 9.70
N TYR A 1124 -40.91 27.88 8.65
CA TYR A 1124 -40.22 28.38 7.45
C TYR A 1124 -39.42 29.67 7.73
N VAL A 1125 -38.12 29.63 7.44
CA VAL A 1125 -37.18 30.76 7.53
C VAL A 1125 -36.80 31.19 6.12
N ALA A 1126 -36.84 32.51 5.87
CA ALA A 1126 -36.68 33.10 4.54
C ALA A 1126 -35.29 33.67 4.29
#